data_AF-A0A946FDR5-F1
#
_entry.id   AF-A0A946FDR5-F1
#
_cell.length_a   1.000
_cell.length_b   1.000
_cell.length_c   1.000
_cell.angle_alpha   90.00
_cell.angle_beta   90.00
_cell.angle_gamma   90.00
#
_symmetry.space_group_name_H-M   'P 1'
#
loop_
_entity.id
_entity.type
_entity.pdbx_description
1 polymer ?
#
loop_
_entity_poly.entity_id
_entity_poly.type
_entity_poly.pdbx_seq_one_letter_code
_entity_poly.pdbx_strand_id
1 'polypeptide(L)'
;MKRKFDSIKTFAVAAVLGMTALIPAQAEDTEIYTGLNSAANGIDPNVMFIIDTSGSMGSSVTSVIAAYAPTTNYTGTCGTNGRIYFSTSGNTPSCNSSSYFNDSKFRCAAANNPLFGTNATGFYQDRVARLASGGFFSSRSRWRSLSRFDHNPTHVDCKADENIHGGDDYDAADGGGGNYIRNNTSGYTTNASNKKNWNSTGSFTTIYSANYMRYYHGSSSVVTTDRISIVKDVVKSMIDANTNLNISLMRFDTNSSGTGRNRGGPIIFPFSDIDATGVRTNFKSSIDGLSASGNTPLAETMREAARVYRGETAVSGLSPNNIQSVSTSFLNGSTTYDTPLDVQCQKNFIIYLTDGEPTADFEFDSNIKTLISGSDLPSNDTSCGGNDNCLDELAEYLNEVDQISTLNGKQNVVTYTIGFFSNQTLLSNAATKGGGQYYLADNFAALSDAFSQIITEIQAVNTTFTAPAVSVNAFNRVTNRKELFFTLFKPNSSPIWTGNLKRYELDFLLDGSGDPVDSDGDGEEDPPQVLDQNGTVAVDPQTGFFDISSTSYWTQSADSPDGDETSLGGAARLFGATPGNLTAEDPANRTVYTYTGVKTDLSEPENLVRPNTTICGSCGTNALLTTVFMDSTSTTTTATSPSLQDLIDWRAGVDIRDDNANGDNTEARQAMADPLHTKPLLVTYGSTDANPDITLFMATNDGSLHAMDVDDGTEVFTFIPPEQMAKSRTAFDNTVTGSKTYGLDGSLTVFHR
;
A
#
# COMPACT_ATOMS: atom_id res chain seq x y z
N MET A 1 3.36 53.14 -40.60
CA MET A 1 2.41 52.14 -40.06
C MET A 1 3.02 50.75 -39.85
N LYS A 2 3.80 50.18 -40.78
CA LYS A 2 4.43 48.85 -40.62
C LYS A 2 5.28 48.66 -39.34
N ARG A 3 6.14 49.62 -38.98
CA ARG A 3 6.98 49.54 -37.75
C ARG A 3 6.19 49.48 -36.43
N LYS A 4 4.98 50.06 -36.38
CA LYS A 4 4.13 49.96 -35.17
C LYS A 4 3.42 48.61 -35.06
N PHE A 5 3.18 47.95 -36.20
CA PHE A 5 2.56 46.62 -36.23
C PHE A 5 3.52 45.52 -35.79
N ASP A 6 4.80 45.62 -36.13
CA ASP A 6 5.81 44.63 -35.71
C ASP A 6 6.08 44.70 -34.20
N SER A 7 6.16 45.91 -33.62
CA SER A 7 6.36 46.08 -32.17
C SER A 7 5.20 45.53 -31.33
N ILE A 8 3.96 45.58 -31.85
CA ILE A 8 2.79 45.01 -31.17
C ILE A 8 2.80 43.48 -31.24
N LYS A 9 3.25 42.90 -32.36
CA LYS A 9 3.44 41.45 -32.48
C LYS A 9 4.52 40.94 -31.54
N THR A 10 5.65 41.64 -31.41
CA THR A 10 6.72 41.24 -30.49
C THR A 10 6.27 41.31 -29.03
N PHE A 11 5.47 42.32 -28.67
CA PHE A 11 4.93 42.45 -27.31
C PHE A 11 3.85 41.39 -27.02
N ALA A 12 2.99 41.08 -27.99
CA ALA A 12 1.97 40.03 -27.86
C ALA A 12 2.61 38.63 -27.75
N VAL A 13 3.65 38.34 -28.53
CA VAL A 13 4.39 37.07 -28.44
C VAL A 13 5.15 36.96 -27.12
N ALA A 14 5.75 38.05 -26.62
CA ALA A 14 6.41 38.07 -25.31
C ALA A 14 5.41 37.92 -24.15
N ALA A 15 4.21 38.50 -24.24
CA ALA A 15 3.16 38.34 -23.25
C ALA A 15 2.57 36.92 -23.24
N VAL A 16 2.41 36.29 -24.41
CA VAL A 16 1.97 34.89 -24.51
C VAL A 16 3.05 33.93 -23.98
N LEU A 17 4.34 34.17 -24.27
CA LEU A 17 5.45 33.39 -23.71
C LEU A 17 5.60 33.56 -22.19
N GLY A 18 5.34 34.77 -21.67
CA GLY A 18 5.31 35.04 -20.23
C GLY A 18 4.15 34.37 -19.50
N MET A 19 2.98 34.22 -20.15
CA MET A 19 1.84 33.49 -19.58
C MET A 19 1.98 31.96 -19.67
N THR A 20 2.73 31.42 -20.64
CA THR A 20 3.02 29.98 -20.71
C THR A 20 4.13 29.53 -19.76
N ALA A 21 4.93 30.46 -19.22
CA ALA A 21 6.02 30.17 -18.27
C ALA A 21 5.56 30.06 -16.80
N LEU A 22 4.25 30.17 -16.54
CA LEU A 22 3.65 30.10 -15.19
C LEU A 22 2.81 28.83 -14.99
N ILE A 23 3.06 27.75 -15.74
CA ILE A 23 2.54 26.43 -15.37
C ILE A 23 3.47 25.89 -14.28
N PRO A 24 3.04 25.81 -13.00
CA PRO A 24 3.83 25.10 -12.01
C PRO A 24 3.94 23.65 -12.49
N ALA A 25 5.17 23.21 -12.74
CA ALA A 25 5.46 21.78 -12.87
C ALA A 25 5.18 21.15 -11.50
N GLN A 26 3.96 20.64 -11.32
CA GLN A 26 3.56 19.85 -10.17
C GLN A 26 4.12 18.43 -10.39
N ALA A 27 5.39 18.22 -10.04
CA ALA A 27 5.88 16.88 -9.80
C ALA A 27 5.40 16.50 -8.38
N GLU A 28 4.75 15.35 -8.22
CA GLU A 28 4.35 14.85 -6.91
C GLU A 28 5.51 14.01 -6.33
N ASP A 29 5.91 14.31 -5.10
CA ASP A 29 7.01 13.62 -4.41
C ASP A 29 6.59 12.21 -3.92
N THR A 30 5.33 11.81 -4.13
CA THR A 30 4.78 10.48 -3.83
C THR A 30 5.42 9.34 -4.61
N GLU A 31 5.88 9.59 -5.84
CA GLU A 31 6.41 8.56 -6.75
C GLU A 31 7.76 7.95 -6.27
N ILE A 32 8.45 8.60 -5.32
CA ILE A 32 9.62 8.04 -4.65
C ILE A 32 9.20 6.95 -3.65
N TYR A 33 8.09 7.15 -2.93
CA TYR A 33 7.71 6.29 -1.80
C TYR A 33 6.99 5.01 -2.25
N THR A 34 6.19 5.09 -3.31
CA THR A 34 5.59 3.88 -3.94
C THR A 34 6.60 3.06 -4.73
N GLY A 35 7.80 3.61 -4.97
CA GLY A 35 8.86 2.99 -5.76
C GLY A 35 9.95 2.29 -4.97
N LEU A 36 10.17 2.55 -3.68
CA LEU A 36 11.49 2.21 -3.09
C LEU A 36 11.66 0.79 -2.57
N ASN A 37 10.60 0.10 -2.13
CA ASN A 37 10.82 -0.92 -1.11
C ASN A 37 10.40 -2.37 -1.41
N SER A 38 9.90 -2.73 -2.60
CA SER A 38 9.82 -4.16 -3.02
C SER A 38 11.21 -4.79 -3.27
N ALA A 39 12.30 -4.03 -3.09
CA ALA A 39 13.66 -4.47 -3.41
C ALA A 39 14.72 -4.02 -2.40
N ALA A 40 14.37 -3.87 -1.11
CA ALA A 40 15.41 -3.79 -0.08
C ALA A 40 16.29 -5.06 -0.06
N ASN A 41 15.73 -6.22 -0.45
CA ASN A 41 16.46 -7.49 -0.43
C ASN A 41 16.61 -8.22 -1.79
N GLY A 42 15.97 -7.75 -2.88
CA GLY A 42 15.95 -8.50 -4.14
C GLY A 42 15.26 -9.88 -4.04
N ILE A 43 14.30 -10.01 -3.13
CA ILE A 43 13.49 -11.22 -2.91
C ILE A 43 12.10 -10.95 -3.47
N ASP A 44 11.64 -11.79 -4.39
CA ASP A 44 10.33 -11.65 -5.00
C ASP A 44 9.20 -12.09 -4.02
N PRO A 45 8.05 -11.39 -4.00
CA PRO A 45 6.95 -11.77 -3.12
C PRO A 45 6.28 -13.07 -3.56
N ASN A 46 5.73 -13.80 -2.59
CA ASN A 46 5.00 -15.05 -2.79
C ASN A 46 3.50 -14.76 -2.93
N VAL A 47 2.89 -15.19 -4.04
CA VAL A 47 1.48 -14.99 -4.34
C VAL A 47 0.81 -16.34 -4.63
N MET A 48 -0.16 -16.71 -3.81
CA MET A 48 -0.99 -17.89 -4.01
C MET A 48 -2.36 -17.48 -4.56
N PHE A 49 -2.71 -18.02 -5.73
CA PHE A 49 -4.05 -17.88 -6.29
C PHE A 49 -4.94 -19.01 -5.79
N ILE A 50 -6.03 -18.68 -5.10
CA ILE A 50 -7.09 -19.63 -4.75
C ILE A 50 -8.28 -19.32 -5.64
N ILE A 51 -8.54 -20.21 -6.60
CA ILE A 51 -9.60 -20.02 -7.59
C ILE A 51 -10.79 -20.92 -7.28
N ASP A 52 -11.95 -20.31 -7.12
CA ASP A 52 -13.22 -21.02 -7.05
C ASP A 52 -13.48 -21.82 -8.33
N THR A 53 -13.72 -23.10 -8.12
CA THR A 53 -14.09 -24.04 -9.18
C THR A 53 -15.38 -24.78 -8.84
N SER A 54 -16.20 -24.26 -7.96
CA SER A 54 -17.49 -24.81 -7.57
C SER A 54 -18.44 -24.91 -8.77
N GLY A 55 -19.57 -25.61 -8.59
CA GLY A 55 -20.58 -25.74 -9.65
C GLY A 55 -21.16 -24.41 -10.14
N SER A 56 -21.23 -23.37 -9.29
CA SER A 56 -21.77 -22.05 -9.67
C SER A 56 -20.90 -21.35 -10.71
N MET A 57 -19.59 -21.60 -10.71
CA MET A 57 -18.64 -21.08 -11.69
C MET A 57 -18.87 -21.57 -13.13
N GLY A 58 -19.67 -22.62 -13.30
CA GLY A 58 -20.12 -23.14 -14.59
C GLY A 58 -21.37 -22.43 -15.13
N SER A 59 -21.94 -21.50 -14.37
CA SER A 59 -23.12 -20.76 -14.80
C SER A 59 -22.77 -19.81 -15.93
N SER A 60 -23.49 -19.91 -17.05
CA SER A 60 -23.35 -18.97 -18.15
C SER A 60 -23.91 -17.60 -17.76
N VAL A 61 -23.09 -16.57 -17.92
CA VAL A 61 -23.49 -15.17 -17.78
C VAL A 61 -23.76 -14.61 -19.16
N THR A 62 -24.99 -14.12 -19.34
CA THR A 62 -25.40 -13.42 -20.55
C THR A 62 -25.14 -11.93 -20.38
N SER A 63 -24.97 -11.24 -21.50
CA SER A 63 -24.83 -9.81 -21.51
C SER A 63 -23.53 -9.26 -20.87
N VAL A 64 -22.43 -10.03 -20.87
CA VAL A 64 -21.11 -9.58 -20.37
C VAL A 64 -20.20 -9.11 -21.50
N ILE A 65 -19.37 -8.10 -21.21
CA ILE A 65 -18.34 -7.62 -22.14
C ILE A 65 -17.40 -8.78 -22.48
N ALA A 66 -17.24 -9.07 -23.78
CA ALA A 66 -16.32 -10.10 -24.23
C ALA A 66 -14.89 -9.84 -23.75
N ALA A 67 -14.08 -10.89 -23.55
CA ALA A 67 -12.67 -10.74 -23.25
C ALA A 67 -11.95 -9.92 -24.35
N TYR A 68 -10.86 -9.25 -23.97
CA TYR A 68 -10.06 -8.47 -24.90
C TYR A 68 -9.47 -9.37 -26.01
N ALA A 69 -9.68 -8.99 -27.26
CA ALA A 69 -9.14 -9.68 -28.42
C ALA A 69 -8.11 -8.77 -29.12
N PRO A 70 -6.80 -9.05 -29.02
CA PRO A 70 -5.75 -8.14 -29.49
C PRO A 70 -5.76 -7.93 -31.01
N THR A 71 -6.23 -8.90 -31.79
CA THR A 71 -6.38 -8.81 -33.24
C THR A 71 -7.59 -7.98 -33.69
N THR A 72 -8.49 -7.65 -32.76
CA THR A 72 -9.67 -6.81 -33.03
C THR A 72 -9.28 -5.35 -32.93
N ASN A 73 -9.59 -4.57 -33.96
CA ASN A 73 -9.38 -3.12 -33.95
C ASN A 73 -10.62 -2.43 -33.35
N TYR A 74 -10.57 -2.12 -32.07
CA TYR A 74 -11.68 -1.49 -31.37
C TYR A 74 -11.80 -0.02 -31.77
N THR A 75 -13.03 0.43 -32.03
CA THR A 75 -13.34 1.83 -32.35
C THR A 75 -13.82 2.56 -31.09
N GLY A 76 -13.40 3.81 -30.89
CA GLY A 76 -13.81 4.57 -29.72
C GLY A 76 -13.20 5.97 -29.67
N THR A 77 -13.52 6.72 -28.61
CA THR A 77 -13.03 8.09 -28.37
C THR A 77 -11.68 8.13 -27.66
N CYS A 78 -11.27 7.03 -27.02
CA CYS A 78 -9.93 6.85 -26.47
C CYS A 78 -8.86 6.90 -27.59
N GLY A 79 -7.78 7.65 -27.33
CA GLY A 79 -6.64 8.04 -28.19
C GLY A 79 -6.31 7.24 -29.47
N THR A 80 -5.64 7.88 -30.44
CA THR A 80 -5.19 7.23 -31.69
C THR A 80 -4.11 6.17 -31.47
N ASN A 81 -3.93 5.25 -32.43
CA ASN A 81 -2.75 4.39 -32.47
C ASN A 81 -1.51 5.31 -32.45
N GLY A 82 -0.52 5.05 -31.60
CA GLY A 82 0.54 6.03 -31.27
C GLY A 82 0.66 6.41 -29.79
N ARG A 83 -0.27 5.97 -28.93
CA ARG A 83 -0.29 6.30 -27.49
C ARG A 83 -0.24 5.04 -26.63
N ILE A 84 0.55 5.11 -25.57
CA ILE A 84 0.53 4.19 -24.44
C ILE A 84 0.04 4.98 -23.23
N TYR A 85 -1.05 4.50 -22.63
CA TYR A 85 -1.60 5.06 -21.41
C TYR A 85 -0.93 4.41 -20.21
N PHE A 86 -0.90 5.08 -19.07
CA PHE A 86 -0.30 4.51 -17.87
C PHE A 86 -1.06 4.89 -16.59
N SER A 87 -0.94 4.05 -15.57
CA SER A 87 -1.56 4.17 -14.25
C SER A 87 -0.60 3.66 -13.17
N THR A 88 -0.38 4.47 -12.13
CA THR A 88 0.41 4.08 -10.96
C THR A 88 -0.43 3.41 -9.87
N SER A 89 -1.76 3.35 -10.03
CA SER A 89 -2.67 2.75 -9.05
C SER A 89 -3.24 1.41 -9.51
N GLY A 90 -2.86 0.91 -10.69
CA GLY A 90 -3.44 -0.30 -11.29
C GLY A 90 -4.82 -0.13 -11.93
N ASN A 91 -5.51 1.01 -11.72
CA ASN A 91 -6.80 1.29 -12.35
C ASN A 91 -6.65 1.73 -13.80
N THR A 92 -7.50 1.20 -14.68
CA THR A 92 -7.54 1.63 -16.09
C THR A 92 -7.89 3.14 -16.19
N PRO A 93 -7.02 3.99 -16.76
CA PRO A 93 -7.27 5.43 -16.85
C PRO A 93 -8.50 5.79 -17.70
N SER A 94 -9.08 6.98 -17.50
CA SER A 94 -10.13 7.48 -18.41
C SER A 94 -9.55 7.87 -19.79
N CYS A 95 -10.37 7.85 -20.85
CA CYS A 95 -9.94 8.27 -22.21
C CYS A 95 -9.33 9.67 -22.27
N ASN A 96 -9.78 10.57 -21.37
CA ASN A 96 -9.35 11.97 -21.30
C ASN A 96 -8.17 12.17 -20.34
N SER A 97 -7.62 11.09 -19.77
CA SER A 97 -6.46 11.18 -18.90
C SER A 97 -5.25 11.79 -19.62
N SER A 98 -4.48 12.59 -18.88
CA SER A 98 -3.17 13.10 -19.32
C SER A 98 -2.04 12.11 -19.06
N SER A 99 -2.32 10.98 -18.39
CA SER A 99 -1.34 9.90 -18.16
C SER A 99 -1.16 9.04 -19.41
N TYR A 100 -0.50 9.61 -20.42
CA TYR A 100 -0.08 8.87 -21.61
C TYR A 100 1.26 9.40 -22.14
N PHE A 101 1.96 8.56 -22.89
CA PHE A 101 3.14 8.93 -23.68
C PHE A 101 3.05 8.34 -25.09
N ASN A 102 3.89 8.85 -25.99
CA ASN A 102 3.93 8.37 -27.37
C ASN A 102 4.66 7.02 -27.46
N ASP A 103 4.05 6.04 -28.14
CA ASP A 103 4.61 4.68 -28.28
C ASP A 103 5.99 4.65 -28.97
N SER A 104 6.27 5.60 -29.86
CA SER A 104 7.58 5.75 -30.51
C SER A 104 8.73 6.04 -29.53
N LYS A 105 8.41 6.39 -28.28
CA LYS A 105 9.38 6.64 -27.20
C LYS A 105 9.57 5.44 -26.28
N PHE A 106 8.74 4.41 -26.42
CA PHE A 106 8.81 3.20 -25.63
C PHE A 106 9.94 2.29 -26.14
N ARG A 107 10.72 1.77 -25.20
CA ARG A 107 11.94 0.99 -25.44
C ARG A 107 11.95 -0.33 -24.65
N CYS A 108 10.84 -0.64 -23.97
CA CYS A 108 10.71 -1.88 -23.20
C CYS A 108 10.27 -3.05 -24.11
N ALA A 109 11.21 -3.91 -24.46
CA ALA A 109 11.06 -5.16 -25.19
C ALA A 109 10.13 -6.13 -24.48
N ALA A 110 10.28 -6.30 -23.16
CA ALA A 110 9.45 -7.22 -22.36
C ALA A 110 7.95 -6.92 -22.47
N ALA A 111 7.59 -5.63 -22.60
CA ALA A 111 6.19 -5.19 -22.72
C ALA A 111 5.63 -5.28 -24.15
N ASN A 112 6.46 -5.47 -25.18
CA ASN A 112 6.02 -5.42 -26.56
C ASN A 112 5.00 -6.53 -26.90
N ASN A 113 5.28 -7.77 -26.46
CA ASN A 113 4.37 -8.89 -26.69
C ASN A 113 3.06 -8.77 -25.89
N PRO A 114 3.07 -8.46 -24.58
CA PRO A 114 1.84 -8.22 -23.81
C PRO A 114 0.98 -7.06 -24.32
N LEU A 115 1.58 -6.00 -24.88
CA LEU A 115 0.82 -4.83 -25.36
C LEU A 115 0.35 -4.94 -26.82
N PHE A 116 1.18 -5.49 -27.70
CA PHE A 116 0.99 -5.37 -29.16
C PHE A 116 1.07 -6.71 -29.90
N GLY A 117 1.44 -7.80 -29.22
CA GLY A 117 1.52 -9.14 -29.81
C GLY A 117 0.18 -9.69 -30.28
N THR A 118 0.22 -10.77 -31.07
CA THR A 118 -0.99 -11.44 -31.58
C THR A 118 -1.83 -12.11 -30.49
N ASN A 119 -1.22 -12.38 -29.33
CA ASN A 119 -1.87 -12.89 -28.12
C ASN A 119 -1.71 -11.88 -26.95
N ALA A 120 -1.61 -10.58 -27.27
CA ALA A 120 -1.48 -9.52 -26.28
C ALA A 120 -2.67 -9.46 -25.31
N THR A 121 -2.35 -9.20 -24.05
CA THR A 121 -3.30 -8.89 -22.97
C THR A 121 -3.80 -7.45 -23.08
N GLY A 122 -3.06 -6.60 -23.80
CA GLY A 122 -3.38 -5.19 -24.03
C GLY A 122 -2.87 -4.25 -22.95
N PHE A 123 -2.34 -4.78 -21.84
CA PHE A 123 -1.71 -4.05 -20.75
C PHE A 123 -0.51 -4.82 -20.18
N TYR A 124 0.40 -4.12 -19.51
CA TYR A 124 1.61 -4.69 -18.90
C TYR A 124 1.94 -3.96 -17.60
N GLN A 125 2.50 -4.67 -16.63
CA GLN A 125 2.85 -4.15 -15.32
C GLN A 125 4.33 -4.39 -15.06
N ASP A 126 5.05 -3.30 -14.85
CA ASP A 126 6.45 -3.34 -14.43
C ASP A 126 6.82 -1.98 -13.83
N ARG A 127 8.02 -1.89 -13.28
CA ARG A 127 8.64 -0.61 -12.98
C ARG A 127 9.08 0.09 -14.26
N VAL A 128 8.46 1.23 -14.54
CA VAL A 128 8.69 2.01 -15.75
C VAL A 128 9.32 3.36 -15.40
N ALA A 129 10.35 3.74 -16.16
CA ALA A 129 11.04 5.02 -16.03
C ALA A 129 11.14 5.71 -17.39
N ARG A 130 11.33 7.03 -17.35
CA ARG A 130 11.56 7.86 -18.53
C ARG A 130 12.84 8.67 -18.41
N LEU A 131 13.47 8.94 -19.54
CA LEU A 131 14.59 9.87 -19.63
C LEU A 131 14.06 11.30 -19.74
N ALA A 132 14.15 12.06 -18.65
CA ALA A 132 13.85 13.48 -18.64
C ALA A 132 15.04 14.26 -19.21
N SER A 133 14.87 14.87 -20.38
CA SER A 133 15.85 15.79 -20.94
C SER A 133 15.95 17.06 -20.10
N GLY A 134 17.16 17.51 -19.82
CA GLY A 134 17.38 18.73 -19.03
C GLY A 134 16.89 19.98 -19.78
N GLY A 135 16.19 20.88 -19.06
CA GLY A 135 15.67 22.13 -19.60
C GLY A 135 16.77 23.18 -19.88
N PHE A 136 16.37 24.39 -20.26
CA PHE A 136 17.26 25.49 -20.65
C PHE A 136 18.40 25.81 -19.65
N PHE A 137 18.25 25.47 -18.37
CA PHE A 137 19.22 25.70 -17.29
C PHE A 137 20.02 24.45 -16.84
N SER A 138 19.78 23.28 -17.43
CA SER A 138 20.45 22.02 -17.05
C SER A 138 20.67 21.16 -18.30
N SER A 139 21.93 20.88 -18.67
CA SER A 139 22.27 19.98 -19.78
C SER A 139 22.20 18.49 -19.42
N ARG A 140 21.82 18.15 -18.18
CA ARG A 140 21.88 16.76 -17.68
C ARG A 140 20.53 16.08 -17.83
N SER A 141 20.44 15.14 -18.77
CA SER A 141 19.33 14.19 -18.87
C SER A 141 19.42 13.19 -17.72
N ARG A 142 18.27 12.87 -17.11
CA ARG A 142 18.21 11.92 -15.99
C ARG A 142 16.95 11.07 -16.04
N TRP A 143 17.07 9.82 -15.66
CA TRP A 143 15.93 8.92 -15.53
C TRP A 143 15.07 9.31 -14.33
N ARG A 144 13.75 9.28 -14.51
CA ARG A 144 12.73 9.61 -13.51
C ARG A 144 11.48 8.77 -13.75
N SER A 145 10.59 8.74 -12.77
CA SER A 145 9.26 8.17 -12.90
C SER A 145 8.38 8.93 -13.91
N LEU A 146 7.36 8.24 -14.41
CA LEU A 146 6.41 8.78 -15.38
C LEU A 146 5.45 9.75 -14.71
N SER A 147 5.36 10.98 -15.22
CA SER A 147 4.36 11.95 -14.77
C SER A 147 3.32 12.22 -15.86
N ARG A 148 2.15 12.70 -15.46
CA ARG A 148 1.05 13.11 -16.37
C ARG A 148 1.42 14.18 -17.42
N PHE A 149 2.62 14.77 -17.35
CA PHE A 149 3.08 15.76 -18.31
C PHE A 149 3.97 15.16 -19.41
N ASP A 150 4.32 13.87 -19.30
CA ASP A 150 5.33 13.21 -20.12
C ASP A 150 4.76 12.61 -21.41
N HIS A 151 4.11 13.44 -22.22
CA HIS A 151 3.51 13.00 -23.48
C HIS A 151 4.53 12.62 -24.55
N ASN A 152 5.73 13.19 -24.50
CA ASN A 152 6.79 12.98 -25.51
C ASN A 152 8.20 13.00 -24.86
N PRO A 153 8.51 12.03 -23.98
CA PRO A 153 9.83 11.92 -23.36
C PRO A 153 10.87 11.48 -24.39
N THR A 154 12.15 11.51 -24.02
CA THR A 154 13.22 11.05 -24.91
C THR A 154 13.17 9.53 -25.06
N HIS A 155 13.13 8.82 -23.94
CA HIS A 155 12.98 7.37 -23.85
C HIS A 155 12.07 7.02 -22.69
N VAL A 156 11.35 5.91 -22.80
CA VAL A 156 10.62 5.23 -21.72
C VAL A 156 11.02 3.77 -21.75
N ASP A 157 11.39 3.23 -20.61
CA ASP A 157 11.98 1.89 -20.47
C ASP A 157 11.50 1.23 -19.18
N CYS A 158 11.69 -0.08 -19.04
CA CYS A 158 11.16 -0.89 -17.95
C CYS A 158 12.25 -1.75 -17.26
N LYS A 159 12.07 -2.11 -15.99
CA LYS A 159 13.06 -2.89 -15.24
C LYS A 159 13.31 -4.28 -15.86
N ALA A 160 12.29 -4.92 -16.43
CA ALA A 160 12.40 -6.26 -17.01
C ALA A 160 13.44 -6.36 -18.14
N ASP A 161 13.79 -5.24 -18.78
CA ASP A 161 14.81 -5.16 -19.82
C ASP A 161 16.24 -4.94 -19.27
N GLU A 162 16.44 -5.02 -17.95
CA GLU A 162 17.77 -4.92 -17.37
C GLU A 162 18.71 -5.97 -17.96
N ASN A 163 19.89 -5.53 -18.41
CA ASN A 163 20.91 -6.27 -19.16
C ASN A 163 20.70 -6.39 -20.67
N ILE A 164 19.52 -6.04 -21.21
CA ILE A 164 19.29 -5.99 -22.65
C ILE A 164 19.10 -4.57 -23.18
N HIS A 165 18.60 -3.62 -22.37
CA HIS A 165 18.27 -2.22 -22.69
C HIS A 165 18.55 -1.79 -24.14
N GLY A 166 19.38 -0.82 -24.50
CA GLY A 166 19.51 -0.33 -25.89
C GLY A 166 20.01 -1.33 -26.98
N GLY A 167 19.92 -2.65 -26.80
CA GLY A 167 20.54 -3.70 -27.61
C GLY A 167 19.61 -4.52 -28.51
N ASP A 168 18.28 -4.30 -28.48
CA ASP A 168 17.33 -5.00 -29.36
C ASP A 168 17.10 -4.26 -30.69
N ASP A 169 16.44 -4.92 -31.66
CA ASP A 169 16.23 -4.41 -33.03
C ASP A 169 15.36 -3.12 -33.08
N TYR A 170 14.72 -2.76 -31.96
CA TYR A 170 13.94 -1.52 -31.81
C TYR A 170 14.84 -0.30 -31.54
N ASP A 171 16.07 -0.53 -31.04
CA ASP A 171 16.98 0.49 -30.52
C ASP A 171 18.14 0.88 -31.46
N ALA A 172 18.34 0.15 -32.55
CA ALA A 172 19.46 0.35 -33.47
C ALA A 172 19.42 1.70 -34.22
N ALA A 173 18.27 2.38 -34.26
CA ALA A 173 18.09 3.62 -35.04
C ALA A 173 18.61 4.90 -34.36
N ASP A 174 18.69 4.93 -33.02
CA ASP A 174 18.98 6.16 -32.25
C ASP A 174 20.40 6.20 -31.62
N GLY A 175 21.27 5.22 -31.92
CA GLY A 175 22.70 5.26 -31.59
C GLY A 175 23.05 5.07 -30.11
N GLY A 176 22.15 4.47 -29.32
CA GLY A 176 22.23 4.36 -27.86
C GLY A 176 22.41 2.94 -27.32
N GLY A 177 23.23 2.09 -27.95
CA GLY A 177 23.48 0.73 -27.46
C GLY A 177 24.01 0.70 -26.02
N GLY A 178 23.27 0.07 -25.10
CA GLY A 178 23.73 -0.11 -23.72
C GLY A 178 22.85 -1.03 -22.89
N ASN A 179 23.46 -1.95 -22.15
CA ASN A 179 22.79 -2.97 -21.35
C ASN A 179 22.09 -2.42 -20.08
N TYR A 180 22.34 -1.15 -19.72
CA TYR A 180 21.87 -0.53 -18.48
C TYR A 180 21.43 0.91 -18.69
N ILE A 181 20.44 1.37 -17.91
CA ILE A 181 20.06 2.78 -17.85
C ILE A 181 21.09 3.62 -17.05
N ARG A 182 21.34 4.87 -17.48
CA ARG A 182 22.22 5.85 -16.83
C ARG A 182 21.76 7.29 -17.05
N ASN A 183 22.03 8.18 -16.09
CA ASN A 183 21.84 9.62 -16.24
C ASN A 183 22.88 10.23 -17.20
N ASN A 184 22.59 10.22 -18.49
CA ASN A 184 23.33 10.89 -19.55
C ASN A 184 22.39 11.22 -20.71
N THR A 185 22.91 11.91 -21.74
CA THR A 185 22.12 12.34 -22.90
C THR A 185 21.55 11.17 -23.71
N SER A 186 22.25 10.04 -23.79
CA SER A 186 21.77 8.84 -24.50
C SER A 186 20.76 8.02 -23.69
N GLY A 187 20.78 8.12 -22.36
CA GLY A 187 20.00 7.30 -21.43
C GLY A 187 20.66 5.98 -21.05
N TYR A 188 21.69 5.51 -21.77
CA TYR A 188 22.18 4.14 -21.64
C TYR A 188 23.69 4.02 -21.45
N THR A 189 24.15 2.90 -20.89
CA THR A 189 25.55 2.53 -20.67
C THR A 189 25.74 1.01 -20.79
N THR A 190 26.89 0.56 -21.31
CA THR A 190 27.31 -0.86 -21.27
C THR A 190 28.08 -1.20 -20.00
N ASN A 191 28.56 -0.20 -19.26
CA ASN A 191 29.31 -0.39 -18.02
C ASN A 191 28.36 -0.52 -16.82
N ALA A 192 28.31 -1.73 -16.24
CA ALA A 192 27.48 -2.08 -15.09
C ALA A 192 27.77 -1.21 -13.84
N SER A 193 29.00 -0.74 -13.62
CA SER A 193 29.33 0.12 -12.46
C SER A 193 28.68 1.50 -12.53
N ASN A 194 28.21 1.93 -13.70
CA ASN A 194 27.51 3.19 -13.89
C ASN A 194 25.99 3.00 -14.06
N LYS A 195 25.49 1.77 -13.87
CA LYS A 195 24.06 1.48 -13.97
C LYS A 195 23.30 2.25 -12.90
N LYS A 196 22.16 2.79 -13.27
CA LYS A 196 21.24 3.38 -12.30
C LYS A 196 20.45 2.25 -11.64
N ASN A 197 20.29 2.34 -10.32
CA ASN A 197 19.46 1.40 -9.58
C ASN A 197 17.97 1.65 -9.89
N TRP A 198 17.31 0.67 -10.51
CA TRP A 198 15.88 0.64 -10.78
C TRP A 198 15.04 0.83 -9.50
N ASN A 199 15.51 0.40 -8.33
CA ASN A 199 14.82 0.62 -7.04
C ASN A 199 14.62 2.11 -6.74
N SER A 200 15.53 2.98 -7.22
CA SER A 200 15.47 4.43 -7.05
C SER A 200 15.01 5.18 -8.31
N THR A 201 14.52 4.46 -9.32
CA THR A 201 14.30 5.00 -10.67
C THR A 201 13.08 4.39 -11.31
N GLY A 202 12.08 5.21 -11.61
CA GLY A 202 10.81 4.71 -12.11
C GLY A 202 9.89 4.23 -11.00
N SER A 203 8.62 4.11 -11.32
CA SER A 203 7.56 3.65 -10.42
C SER A 203 6.92 2.38 -10.98
N PHE A 204 6.43 1.51 -10.10
CA PHE A 204 5.61 0.37 -10.54
C PHE A 204 4.34 0.93 -11.20
N THR A 205 4.16 0.61 -12.48
CA THR A 205 3.19 1.28 -13.33
C THR A 205 2.54 0.25 -14.25
N THR A 206 1.21 0.30 -14.31
CA THR A 206 0.45 -0.44 -15.32
C THR A 206 0.35 0.42 -16.57
N ILE A 207 0.81 -0.10 -17.71
CA ILE A 207 0.74 0.55 -19.01
C ILE A 207 -0.26 -0.17 -19.90
N TYR A 208 -1.02 0.60 -20.69
CA TYR A 208 -2.12 0.12 -21.51
C TYR A 208 -1.95 0.57 -22.96
N SER A 209 -2.22 -0.35 -23.89
CA SER A 209 -2.26 -0.03 -25.32
C SER A 209 -3.48 0.84 -25.64
N ALA A 210 -3.36 1.73 -26.63
CA ALA A 210 -4.51 2.50 -27.11
C ALA A 210 -5.68 1.60 -27.60
N ASN A 211 -5.38 0.41 -28.13
CA ASN A 211 -6.41 -0.53 -28.56
C ASN A 211 -7.18 -1.12 -27.37
N TYR A 212 -6.47 -1.51 -26.29
CA TYR A 212 -7.10 -1.95 -25.04
C TYR A 212 -7.96 -0.85 -24.42
N MET A 213 -7.48 0.40 -24.42
CA MET A 213 -8.25 1.54 -23.90
C MET A 213 -9.57 1.76 -24.66
N ARG A 214 -9.58 1.55 -25.98
CA ARG A 214 -10.83 1.60 -26.77
C ARG A 214 -11.73 0.41 -26.53
N TYR A 215 -11.18 -0.76 -26.24
CA TYR A 215 -11.96 -1.92 -25.80
C TYR A 215 -12.67 -1.65 -24.47
N TYR A 216 -11.91 -1.14 -23.49
CA TYR A 216 -12.39 -0.91 -22.14
C TYR A 216 -13.49 0.18 -22.08
N HIS A 217 -13.25 1.32 -22.74
CA HIS A 217 -14.18 2.47 -22.73
C HIS A 217 -15.18 2.47 -23.89
N GLY A 218 -15.04 1.54 -24.84
CA GLY A 218 -15.88 1.46 -26.02
C GLY A 218 -17.10 0.56 -25.82
N SER A 219 -18.02 0.62 -26.78
CA SER A 219 -19.14 -0.32 -26.85
C SER A 219 -18.64 -1.67 -27.35
N SER A 220 -18.16 -2.49 -26.41
CA SER A 220 -17.70 -3.85 -26.71
C SER A 220 -18.87 -4.78 -26.99
N SER A 221 -18.62 -5.76 -27.87
CA SER A 221 -19.61 -6.79 -28.15
C SER A 221 -19.84 -7.63 -26.92
N VAL A 222 -21.10 -7.93 -26.70
CA VAL A 222 -21.55 -8.62 -25.51
C VAL A 222 -21.74 -10.09 -25.84
N VAL A 223 -21.20 -10.98 -25.02
CA VAL A 223 -21.19 -12.43 -25.27
C VAL A 223 -21.84 -13.18 -24.13
N THR A 224 -22.19 -14.44 -24.40
CA THR A 224 -22.53 -15.42 -23.37
C THR A 224 -21.33 -16.31 -23.16
N THR A 225 -20.80 -16.34 -21.95
CA THR A 225 -19.67 -17.19 -21.54
C THR A 225 -19.88 -17.68 -20.12
N ASP A 226 -19.16 -18.71 -19.72
CA ASP A 226 -19.19 -19.20 -18.34
C ASP A 226 -18.25 -18.37 -17.47
N ARG A 227 -18.59 -18.24 -16.18
CA ARG A 227 -17.81 -17.46 -15.20
C ARG A 227 -16.36 -17.95 -15.10
N ILE A 228 -16.15 -19.26 -15.04
CA ILE A 228 -14.82 -19.86 -14.98
C ILE A 228 -13.96 -19.50 -16.20
N SER A 229 -14.54 -19.36 -17.39
CA SER A 229 -13.80 -18.97 -18.59
C SER A 229 -13.28 -17.54 -18.48
N ILE A 230 -14.07 -16.62 -17.94
CA ILE A 230 -13.63 -15.24 -17.68
C ILE A 230 -12.45 -15.24 -16.72
N VAL A 231 -12.55 -15.97 -15.60
CA VAL A 231 -11.47 -16.06 -14.61
C VAL A 231 -10.19 -16.64 -15.23
N LYS A 232 -10.30 -17.73 -16.00
CA LYS A 232 -9.16 -18.30 -16.71
C LYS A 232 -8.47 -17.27 -17.60
N ASP A 233 -9.24 -16.53 -18.40
CA ASP A 233 -8.68 -15.57 -19.34
C ASP A 233 -8.03 -14.38 -18.63
N VAL A 234 -8.62 -13.89 -17.53
CA VAL A 234 -8.03 -12.80 -16.74
C VAL A 234 -6.77 -13.27 -16.03
N VAL A 235 -6.79 -14.42 -15.33
CA VAL A 235 -5.62 -14.93 -14.61
C VAL A 235 -4.47 -15.20 -15.59
N LYS A 236 -4.73 -15.82 -16.76
CA LYS A 236 -3.71 -15.99 -17.80
C LYS A 236 -3.13 -14.66 -18.28
N SER A 237 -4.00 -13.66 -18.50
CA SER A 237 -3.57 -12.32 -18.90
C SER A 237 -2.71 -11.66 -17.83
N MET A 238 -3.07 -11.85 -16.56
CA MET A 238 -2.34 -11.31 -15.42
C MET A 238 -0.96 -11.95 -15.27
N ILE A 239 -0.87 -13.26 -15.45
CA ILE A 239 0.42 -13.96 -15.50
C ILE A 239 1.27 -13.41 -16.63
N ASP A 240 0.73 -13.20 -17.84
CA ASP A 240 1.51 -12.65 -18.96
C ASP A 240 1.88 -11.16 -18.78
N ALA A 241 1.16 -10.41 -17.95
CA ALA A 241 1.37 -8.99 -17.72
C ALA A 241 2.37 -8.65 -16.59
N ASN A 242 2.77 -9.61 -15.75
CA ASN A 242 3.57 -9.38 -14.55
C ASN A 242 4.92 -10.11 -14.57
N THR A 243 5.90 -9.66 -13.78
CA THR A 243 7.26 -10.23 -13.60
C THR A 243 7.70 -10.06 -12.14
N ASN A 244 8.80 -10.69 -11.71
CA ASN A 244 9.37 -10.59 -10.34
C ASN A 244 8.39 -11.02 -9.23
N LEU A 245 7.76 -12.20 -9.38
CA LEU A 245 6.78 -12.76 -8.45
C LEU A 245 6.94 -14.29 -8.37
N ASN A 246 6.82 -14.86 -7.18
CA ASN A 246 6.63 -16.30 -7.00
C ASN A 246 5.14 -16.62 -7.02
N ILE A 247 4.70 -17.53 -7.88
CA ILE A 247 3.28 -17.86 -8.06
C ILE A 247 2.96 -19.30 -7.68
N SER A 248 1.78 -19.51 -7.09
CA SER A 248 1.21 -20.82 -6.76
C SER A 248 -0.28 -20.85 -7.09
N LEU A 249 -0.84 -22.03 -7.35
CA LEU A 249 -2.26 -22.19 -7.72
C LEU A 249 -2.95 -23.28 -6.91
N MET A 250 -4.04 -22.89 -6.28
CA MET A 250 -5.01 -23.74 -5.62
C MET A 250 -6.39 -23.61 -6.27
N ARG A 251 -7.17 -24.68 -6.17
CA ARG A 251 -8.56 -24.72 -6.62
C ARG A 251 -9.43 -25.41 -5.59
N PHE A 252 -10.74 -25.15 -5.57
CA PHE A 252 -11.65 -25.88 -4.69
C PHE A 252 -11.74 -27.38 -5.02
N ASP A 253 -12.28 -28.15 -4.08
CA ASP A 253 -12.47 -29.57 -4.28
C ASP A 253 -13.46 -29.88 -5.43
N THR A 254 -13.34 -31.07 -6.01
CA THR A 254 -14.23 -31.48 -7.12
C THR A 254 -15.49 -32.21 -6.67
N ASN A 255 -15.57 -32.64 -5.40
CA ASN A 255 -16.48 -33.72 -5.02
C ASN A 255 -17.63 -33.25 -4.13
N SER A 256 -18.84 -33.46 -4.64
CA SER A 256 -20.09 -32.94 -4.07
C SER A 256 -20.87 -33.92 -3.17
N SER A 257 -20.36 -35.12 -2.84
CA SER A 257 -21.13 -36.05 -1.98
C SER A 257 -20.33 -37.06 -1.12
N GLY A 258 -20.74 -37.20 0.15
CA GLY A 258 -20.32 -38.26 1.10
C GLY A 258 -19.74 -37.75 2.43
N THR A 259 -19.88 -38.53 3.51
CA THR A 259 -19.30 -38.27 4.83
C THR A 259 -17.84 -38.77 4.91
N GLY A 260 -16.98 -38.08 5.67
CA GLY A 260 -15.59 -38.49 5.92
C GLY A 260 -14.59 -38.08 4.83
N ARG A 261 -14.82 -36.94 4.17
CA ARG A 261 -13.85 -36.37 3.23
C ARG A 261 -13.07 -35.28 3.95
N ASN A 262 -11.83 -35.07 3.54
CA ASN A 262 -11.07 -33.89 3.91
C ASN A 262 -11.33 -32.88 2.79
N ARG A 263 -12.47 -32.17 2.83
CA ARG A 263 -12.73 -31.09 1.86
C ARG A 263 -11.72 -29.97 2.06
N GLY A 264 -11.46 -29.24 0.98
CA GLY A 264 -10.37 -28.28 0.90
C GLY A 264 -9.61 -28.45 -0.40
N GLY A 265 -9.15 -27.33 -0.93
CA GLY A 265 -8.53 -27.27 -2.24
C GLY A 265 -7.13 -27.89 -2.29
N PRO A 266 -6.79 -28.71 -3.31
CA PRO A 266 -5.42 -29.13 -3.56
C PRO A 266 -4.58 -28.01 -4.20
N ILE A 267 -3.27 -28.08 -4.02
CA ILE A 267 -2.31 -27.28 -4.79
C ILE A 267 -2.05 -27.96 -6.12
N ILE A 268 -2.45 -27.31 -7.19
CA ILE A 268 -2.30 -27.81 -8.56
C ILE A 268 -1.09 -27.22 -9.29
N PHE A 269 -0.48 -26.20 -8.70
CA PHE A 269 0.79 -25.63 -9.14
C PHE A 269 1.59 -25.17 -7.91
N PRO A 270 2.82 -25.68 -7.67
CA PRO A 270 3.62 -25.30 -6.51
C PRO A 270 4.13 -23.87 -6.64
N PHE A 271 4.64 -23.29 -5.55
CA PHE A 271 5.34 -22.00 -5.65
C PHE A 271 6.51 -22.10 -6.62
N SER A 272 6.57 -21.18 -7.57
CA SER A 272 7.66 -21.07 -8.53
C SER A 272 7.80 -19.64 -9.01
N ASP A 273 9.04 -19.22 -9.25
CA ASP A 273 9.36 -17.93 -9.87
C ASP A 273 8.73 -17.83 -11.27
N ILE A 274 7.90 -16.80 -11.47
CA ILE A 274 7.20 -16.53 -12.74
C ILE A 274 8.15 -16.31 -13.92
N ASP A 275 9.37 -15.85 -13.67
CA ASP A 275 10.38 -15.55 -14.69
C ASP A 275 11.25 -16.76 -15.02
N ALA A 276 11.13 -17.85 -14.25
CA ALA A 276 11.81 -19.09 -14.56
C ALA A 276 11.28 -19.75 -15.86
N THR A 277 12.21 -20.35 -16.60
CA THR A 277 11.91 -20.90 -17.94
C THR A 277 10.82 -21.97 -17.89
N GLY A 278 9.73 -21.76 -18.64
CA GLY A 278 8.63 -22.71 -18.76
C GLY A 278 7.54 -22.57 -17.68
N VAL A 279 7.76 -21.83 -16.60
CA VAL A 279 6.79 -21.66 -15.50
C VAL A 279 5.49 -21.07 -15.99
N ARG A 280 5.52 -19.96 -16.74
CA ARG A 280 4.31 -19.33 -17.31
C ARG A 280 3.50 -20.30 -18.18
N THR A 281 4.17 -21.11 -18.99
CA THR A 281 3.49 -22.06 -19.87
C THR A 281 2.82 -23.16 -19.06
N ASN A 282 3.51 -23.70 -18.07
CA ASN A 282 2.99 -24.76 -17.20
C ASN A 282 1.84 -24.24 -16.33
N PHE A 283 1.97 -23.04 -15.76
CA PHE A 283 0.92 -22.41 -14.95
C PHE A 283 -0.35 -22.18 -15.78
N LYS A 284 -0.22 -21.62 -16.99
CA LYS A 284 -1.37 -21.43 -17.90
C LYS A 284 -2.02 -22.76 -18.30
N SER A 285 -1.24 -23.83 -18.47
CA SER A 285 -1.78 -25.17 -18.70
C SER A 285 -2.58 -25.69 -17.50
N SER A 286 -2.15 -25.42 -16.26
CA SER A 286 -2.92 -25.75 -15.06
C SER A 286 -4.23 -24.97 -14.98
N ILE A 287 -4.22 -23.68 -15.36
CA ILE A 287 -5.43 -22.84 -15.44
C ILE A 287 -6.39 -23.36 -16.50
N ASP A 288 -5.91 -23.71 -17.69
CA ASP A 288 -6.75 -24.25 -18.77
C ASP A 288 -7.44 -25.56 -18.34
N GLY A 289 -6.79 -26.36 -17.49
CA GLY A 289 -7.31 -27.59 -16.91
C GLY A 289 -8.40 -27.41 -15.84
N LEU A 290 -8.66 -26.21 -15.35
CA LEU A 290 -9.70 -25.98 -14.33
C LEU A 290 -11.11 -26.26 -14.89
N SER A 291 -11.97 -26.91 -14.12
CA SER A 291 -13.36 -27.15 -14.49
C SER A 291 -14.29 -26.78 -13.34
N ALA A 292 -15.43 -26.16 -13.64
CA ALA A 292 -16.45 -25.84 -12.65
C ALA A 292 -17.21 -27.11 -12.22
N SER A 293 -16.97 -27.55 -10.99
CA SER A 293 -17.55 -28.72 -10.35
C SER A 293 -17.25 -28.73 -8.85
N GLY A 294 -18.21 -29.17 -8.03
CA GLY A 294 -18.00 -29.31 -6.59
C GLY A 294 -18.74 -28.24 -5.78
N ASN A 295 -18.38 -28.12 -4.51
CA ASN A 295 -18.97 -27.17 -3.57
C ASN A 295 -18.00 -25.97 -3.37
N THR A 296 -18.31 -25.11 -2.41
CA THR A 296 -17.56 -23.88 -2.09
C THR A 296 -16.99 -23.97 -0.65
N PRO A 297 -15.98 -24.83 -0.40
CA PRO A 297 -15.38 -25.02 0.92
C PRO A 297 -14.37 -23.90 1.23
N LEU A 298 -14.89 -22.71 1.60
CA LEU A 298 -14.08 -21.51 1.66
C LEU A 298 -12.99 -21.61 2.73
N ALA A 299 -13.40 -21.88 3.97
CA ALA A 299 -12.48 -21.91 5.09
C ALA A 299 -11.61 -23.17 5.10
N GLU A 300 -12.11 -24.33 4.64
CA GLU A 300 -11.24 -25.49 4.52
C GLU A 300 -10.14 -25.33 3.46
N THR A 301 -10.43 -24.63 2.36
CA THR A 301 -9.42 -24.33 1.36
C THR A 301 -8.39 -23.34 1.90
N MET A 302 -8.84 -22.32 2.62
CA MET A 302 -7.94 -21.36 3.30
C MET A 302 -7.06 -22.06 4.35
N ARG A 303 -7.60 -23.04 5.08
CA ARG A 303 -6.84 -23.85 6.03
C ARG A 303 -5.76 -24.69 5.35
N GLU A 304 -6.06 -25.29 4.20
CA GLU A 304 -5.02 -26.03 3.47
C GLU A 304 -3.95 -25.07 2.95
N ALA A 305 -4.31 -23.86 2.51
CA ALA A 305 -3.34 -22.81 2.16
C ALA A 305 -2.46 -22.41 3.36
N ALA A 306 -3.04 -22.26 4.55
CA ALA A 306 -2.29 -22.01 5.79
C ALA A 306 -1.26 -23.11 6.05
N ARG A 307 -1.62 -24.38 5.84
CA ARG A 307 -0.69 -25.52 5.97
C ARG A 307 0.49 -25.44 5.01
N VAL A 308 0.29 -24.92 3.80
CA VAL A 308 1.38 -24.72 2.82
C VAL A 308 2.38 -23.70 3.33
N TYR A 309 1.90 -22.52 3.73
CA TYR A 309 2.77 -21.46 4.27
C TYR A 309 3.50 -21.91 5.53
N ARG A 310 2.87 -22.71 6.38
CA ARG A 310 3.48 -23.22 7.63
C ARG A 310 4.35 -24.46 7.43
N GLY A 311 4.46 -24.99 6.20
CA GLY A 311 5.22 -26.21 5.92
C GLY A 311 4.69 -27.44 6.66
N GLU A 312 3.37 -27.56 6.81
CA GLU A 312 2.73 -28.66 7.52
C GLU A 312 2.43 -29.86 6.61
N THR A 313 2.10 -31.00 7.22
CA THR A 313 1.58 -32.15 6.50
C THR A 313 0.24 -31.84 5.87
N ALA A 314 0.10 -32.18 4.59
CA ALA A 314 -1.11 -32.01 3.82
C ALA A 314 -2.25 -32.89 4.33
N VAL A 315 -3.47 -32.35 4.28
CA VAL A 315 -4.67 -33.05 4.75
C VAL A 315 -5.69 -33.14 3.62
N SER A 316 -6.16 -31.99 3.14
CA SER A 316 -7.12 -31.93 2.04
C SER A 316 -6.44 -32.20 0.70
N GLY A 317 -5.17 -31.79 0.57
CA GLY A 317 -4.32 -32.07 -0.60
C GLY A 317 -3.99 -33.56 -0.82
N LEU A 318 -4.17 -34.44 0.17
CA LEU A 318 -3.94 -35.88 0.03
C LEU A 318 -5.22 -36.70 -0.09
N SER A 319 -6.39 -36.05 -0.10
CA SER A 319 -7.68 -36.72 -0.11
C SER A 319 -7.79 -37.68 -1.31
N PRO A 320 -7.87 -39.02 -1.09
CA PRO A 320 -7.82 -40.02 -2.17
C PRO A 320 -9.06 -39.99 -3.07
N ASN A 321 -10.08 -39.25 -2.65
CA ASN A 321 -11.38 -39.12 -3.30
C ASN A 321 -11.57 -37.75 -3.97
N ASN A 322 -10.49 -36.98 -4.12
CA ASN A 322 -10.41 -35.67 -4.76
C ASN A 322 -9.17 -35.62 -5.67
N ILE A 323 -9.01 -34.51 -6.40
CA ILE A 323 -7.73 -34.17 -7.00
C ILE A 323 -6.72 -33.98 -5.87
N GLN A 324 -5.58 -34.66 -5.95
CA GLN A 324 -4.50 -34.52 -4.98
C GLN A 324 -3.57 -33.38 -5.37
N SER A 325 -2.94 -32.77 -4.36
CA SER A 325 -1.87 -31.80 -4.57
C SER A 325 -0.74 -32.42 -5.38
N VAL A 326 -0.16 -31.65 -6.29
CA VAL A 326 0.93 -32.12 -7.13
C VAL A 326 2.14 -32.51 -6.28
N SER A 327 2.81 -33.60 -6.62
CA SER A 327 3.87 -34.17 -5.76
C SER A 327 5.07 -33.24 -5.59
N THR A 328 5.27 -32.29 -6.51
CA THR A 328 6.31 -31.26 -6.45
C THR A 328 6.00 -30.16 -5.44
N SER A 329 4.79 -30.11 -4.86
CA SER A 329 4.48 -29.21 -3.75
C SER A 329 4.97 -29.72 -2.40
N PHE A 330 5.51 -30.95 -2.34
CA PHE A 330 5.99 -31.57 -1.11
C PHE A 330 7.50 -31.68 -1.06
N LEU A 331 8.04 -31.70 0.15
CA LEU A 331 9.42 -32.12 0.39
C LEU A 331 9.66 -33.52 -0.20
N ASN A 332 10.84 -33.74 -0.77
CA ASN A 332 11.16 -34.97 -1.50
C ASN A 332 10.94 -36.23 -0.63
N GLY A 333 10.04 -37.12 -1.07
CA GLY A 333 9.69 -38.35 -0.37
C GLY A 333 8.80 -38.16 0.87
N SER A 334 8.20 -36.97 1.04
CA SER A 334 7.33 -36.61 2.15
C SER A 334 5.90 -36.25 1.70
N THR A 335 5.02 -36.08 2.68
CA THR A 335 3.66 -35.51 2.54
C THR A 335 3.55 -34.12 3.19
N THR A 336 4.68 -33.58 3.63
CA THR A 336 4.85 -32.23 4.19
C THR A 336 5.08 -31.25 3.05
N TYR A 337 4.35 -30.14 3.08
CA TYR A 337 4.50 -29.09 2.07
C TYR A 337 5.89 -28.48 2.09
N ASP A 338 6.41 -28.19 0.89
CA ASP A 338 7.59 -27.35 0.72
C ASP A 338 7.12 -25.88 0.85
N THR A 339 7.40 -25.27 2.00
CA THR A 339 6.90 -23.93 2.32
C THR A 339 7.65 -22.86 1.52
N PRO A 340 6.95 -21.81 1.02
CA PRO A 340 7.60 -20.67 0.42
C PRO A 340 8.21 -19.69 1.45
N LEU A 341 8.04 -19.94 2.76
CA LEU A 341 8.58 -19.11 3.84
C LEU A 341 10.03 -19.51 4.16
N ASP A 342 10.96 -19.28 3.23
CA ASP A 342 12.37 -19.64 3.37
C ASP A 342 13.29 -18.42 3.60
N VAL A 343 12.82 -17.21 3.30
CA VAL A 343 13.60 -15.97 3.50
C VAL A 343 12.93 -15.00 4.48
N GLN A 344 13.75 -14.42 5.36
CA GLN A 344 13.33 -13.37 6.28
C GLN A 344 12.82 -12.14 5.52
N CYS A 345 11.75 -11.52 6.01
CA CYS A 345 11.10 -10.33 5.42
C CYS A 345 10.48 -10.52 4.03
N GLN A 346 10.40 -11.75 3.49
CA GLN A 346 9.66 -12.01 2.26
C GLN A 346 8.16 -11.82 2.50
N LYS A 347 7.51 -11.09 1.58
CA LYS A 347 6.07 -10.81 1.67
C LYS A 347 5.26 -11.94 1.04
N ASN A 348 4.18 -12.33 1.71
CA ASN A 348 3.35 -13.47 1.35
C ASN A 348 1.89 -13.05 1.20
N PHE A 349 1.25 -13.51 0.13
CA PHE A 349 -0.07 -13.05 -0.26
C PHE A 349 -0.96 -14.20 -0.73
N ILE A 350 -2.24 -14.12 -0.38
CA ILE A 350 -3.30 -14.97 -0.91
C ILE A 350 -4.25 -14.09 -1.70
N ILE A 351 -4.50 -14.45 -2.96
CA ILE A 351 -5.57 -13.86 -3.77
C ILE A 351 -6.70 -14.88 -3.87
N TYR A 352 -7.78 -14.59 -3.19
CA TYR A 352 -8.92 -15.47 -3.00
C TYR A 352 -10.08 -15.04 -3.91
N LEU A 353 -10.43 -15.84 -4.91
CA LEU A 353 -11.50 -15.53 -5.85
C LEU A 353 -12.65 -16.52 -5.70
N THR A 354 -13.88 -16.03 -5.49
CA THR A 354 -15.10 -16.86 -5.42
C THR A 354 -16.33 -16.15 -5.99
N ASP A 355 -17.28 -16.91 -6.54
CA ASP A 355 -18.55 -16.38 -7.05
C ASP A 355 -19.76 -16.66 -6.16
N GLY A 356 -19.57 -17.41 -5.08
CA GLY A 356 -20.66 -17.92 -4.25
C GLY A 356 -20.36 -17.96 -2.77
N GLU A 357 -21.43 -18.04 -1.99
CA GLU A 357 -21.42 -18.23 -0.54
C GLU A 357 -20.87 -19.62 -0.18
N PRO A 358 -20.29 -19.80 1.02
CA PRO A 358 -19.74 -21.07 1.46
C PRO A 358 -20.80 -22.19 1.44
N THR A 359 -20.44 -23.31 0.82
CA THR A 359 -21.27 -24.52 0.77
C THR A 359 -20.42 -25.73 1.09
N ALA A 360 -20.96 -26.62 1.92
CA ALA A 360 -20.23 -27.80 2.40
C ALA A 360 -18.95 -27.47 3.20
N ASP A 361 -18.95 -26.29 3.84
CA ASP A 361 -17.88 -25.66 4.62
C ASP A 361 -18.20 -25.75 6.11
N PHE A 362 -17.80 -26.85 6.74
CA PHE A 362 -18.05 -27.16 8.16
C PHE A 362 -17.14 -28.27 8.72
N GLU A 363 -16.32 -28.91 7.88
CA GLU A 363 -15.60 -30.15 8.26
C GLU A 363 -14.42 -29.86 9.18
N PHE A 364 -13.82 -28.66 9.07
CA PHE A 364 -12.63 -28.29 9.84
C PHE A 364 -12.82 -27.12 10.80
N ASP A 365 -14.03 -26.61 11.01
CA ASP A 365 -14.30 -25.48 11.91
C ASP A 365 -13.73 -25.71 13.31
N SER A 366 -13.90 -26.93 13.86
CA SER A 366 -13.34 -27.27 15.18
C SER A 366 -11.81 -27.27 15.20
N ASN A 367 -11.17 -27.59 14.08
CA ASN A 367 -9.72 -27.57 13.95
C ASN A 367 -9.21 -26.13 13.81
N ILE A 368 -9.92 -25.31 13.03
CA ILE A 368 -9.62 -23.88 12.86
C ILE A 368 -9.76 -23.16 14.20
N LYS A 369 -10.87 -23.39 14.93
CA LYS A 369 -11.05 -22.96 16.32
C LYS A 369 -9.88 -23.31 17.21
N THR A 370 -9.43 -24.56 17.17
CA THR A 370 -8.33 -25.00 18.02
C THR A 370 -7.04 -24.26 17.65
N LEU A 371 -6.81 -24.01 16.37
CA LEU A 371 -5.65 -23.24 15.89
C LEU A 371 -5.69 -21.79 16.37
N ILE A 372 -6.85 -21.12 16.29
CA ILE A 372 -7.00 -19.70 16.65
C ILE A 372 -7.14 -19.45 18.15
N SER A 373 -7.75 -20.38 18.91
CA SER A 373 -8.14 -20.17 20.33
C SER A 373 -7.02 -19.90 21.33
N GLY A 374 -5.75 -20.11 20.94
CA GLY A 374 -4.58 -19.80 21.76
C GLY A 374 -3.80 -18.57 21.29
N SER A 375 -4.34 -17.81 20.35
CA SER A 375 -3.67 -16.68 19.69
C SER A 375 -4.25 -15.35 20.15
N ASP A 376 -3.40 -14.34 20.28
CA ASP A 376 -3.80 -12.97 20.57
C ASP A 376 -4.16 -12.30 19.23
N LEU A 377 -5.47 -12.23 18.93
CA LEU A 377 -5.98 -11.63 17.70
C LEU A 377 -6.64 -10.29 18.04
N PRO A 378 -6.34 -9.20 17.31
CA PRO A 378 -6.88 -7.86 17.57
C PRO A 378 -8.41 -7.80 17.69
N SER A 379 -9.14 -8.51 16.84
CA SER A 379 -10.60 -8.54 16.87
C SER A 379 -11.18 -9.23 18.12
N ASN A 380 -10.37 -10.00 18.86
CA ASN A 380 -10.80 -10.95 19.88
C ASN A 380 -11.87 -11.94 19.40
N ASP A 381 -12.08 -12.05 18.08
CA ASP A 381 -13.05 -12.95 17.48
C ASP A 381 -12.40 -14.31 17.25
N THR A 382 -12.75 -15.25 18.12
CA THR A 382 -12.35 -16.66 18.00
C THR A 382 -13.55 -17.55 17.69
N SER A 383 -14.66 -16.94 17.27
CA SER A 383 -16.00 -17.47 17.43
C SER A 383 -16.63 -18.13 16.21
N CYS A 384 -15.85 -18.73 15.32
CA CYS A 384 -16.27 -19.76 14.36
C CYS A 384 -17.60 -20.48 14.70
N GLY A 385 -18.77 -20.17 14.14
CA GLY A 385 -19.96 -20.94 14.53
C GLY A 385 -21.31 -20.52 13.98
N GLY A 386 -22.09 -21.52 13.55
CA GLY A 386 -23.45 -21.31 13.04
C GLY A 386 -23.43 -21.04 11.54
N ASN A 387 -23.78 -19.82 11.12
CA ASN A 387 -23.67 -19.37 9.73
C ASN A 387 -22.30 -18.75 9.41
N ASP A 388 -21.42 -18.70 10.41
CA ASP A 388 -20.08 -18.14 10.34
C ASP A 388 -19.06 -19.27 10.17
N ASN A 389 -18.23 -19.19 9.13
CA ASN A 389 -17.45 -20.30 8.59
C ASN A 389 -15.95 -20.23 8.92
N CYS A 390 -15.51 -19.40 9.88
CA CYS A 390 -14.11 -19.23 10.28
C CYS A 390 -13.18 -18.59 9.23
N LEU A 391 -13.67 -18.16 8.07
CA LEU A 391 -12.80 -17.74 6.99
C LEU A 391 -12.02 -16.47 7.37
N ASP A 392 -12.71 -15.51 7.96
CA ASP A 392 -12.16 -14.21 8.32
C ASP A 392 -11.30 -14.27 9.58
N GLU A 393 -11.63 -15.11 10.57
CA GLU A 393 -10.74 -15.37 11.73
C GLU A 393 -9.45 -16.08 11.29
N LEU A 394 -9.54 -17.00 10.34
CA LEU A 394 -8.35 -17.66 9.80
C LEU A 394 -7.50 -16.71 8.96
N ALA A 395 -8.11 -15.80 8.22
CA ALA A 395 -7.39 -14.75 7.50
C ALA A 395 -6.69 -13.79 8.48
N GLU A 396 -7.35 -13.42 9.58
CA GLU A 396 -6.75 -12.63 10.67
C GLU A 396 -5.55 -13.37 11.28
N TYR A 397 -5.72 -14.65 11.62
CA TYR A 397 -4.65 -15.47 12.16
C TYR A 397 -3.42 -15.52 11.26
N LEU A 398 -3.62 -15.64 9.95
CA LEU A 398 -2.55 -15.67 8.96
C LEU A 398 -1.80 -14.34 8.83
N ASN A 399 -2.49 -13.22 9.05
CA ASN A 399 -1.88 -11.90 9.05
C ASN A 399 -1.24 -11.57 10.41
N GLU A 400 -1.84 -12.00 11.52
CA GLU A 400 -1.51 -11.52 12.85
C GLU A 400 -0.60 -12.43 13.68
N VAL A 401 -0.54 -13.72 13.34
CA VAL A 401 0.33 -14.67 14.03
C VAL A 401 1.52 -15.00 13.14
N ASP A 402 2.68 -15.18 13.77
CA ASP A 402 3.85 -15.70 13.07
C ASP A 402 3.60 -17.13 12.58
N GLN A 403 3.76 -17.34 11.27
CA GLN A 403 3.54 -18.64 10.63
C GLN A 403 4.76 -19.56 10.71
N ILE A 404 5.98 -19.06 10.98
CA ILE A 404 7.17 -19.89 11.06
C ILE A 404 8.22 -19.36 12.06
N SER A 405 8.31 -20.01 13.22
CA SER A 405 9.22 -19.58 14.30
C SER A 405 10.72 -19.78 14.04
N THR A 406 11.10 -20.37 12.90
CA THR A 406 12.52 -20.56 12.55
C THR A 406 13.15 -19.32 11.93
N LEU A 407 12.35 -18.38 11.44
CA LEU A 407 12.81 -17.11 10.89
C LEU A 407 12.55 -16.00 11.92
N ASN A 408 13.43 -14.99 11.95
CA ASN A 408 13.26 -13.87 12.87
C ASN A 408 12.20 -12.88 12.35
N GLY A 409 11.44 -12.28 13.26
CA GLY A 409 10.28 -11.44 12.93
C GLY A 409 9.05 -12.27 12.53
N LYS A 410 7.91 -11.59 12.34
CA LYS A 410 6.62 -12.20 12.02
C LYS A 410 6.47 -12.45 10.51
N GLN A 411 6.31 -13.70 10.09
CA GLN A 411 6.02 -14.02 8.68
C GLN A 411 4.51 -14.01 8.45
N ASN A 412 3.98 -12.81 8.20
CA ASN A 412 2.56 -12.61 7.92
C ASN A 412 2.18 -13.01 6.49
N VAL A 413 0.92 -13.40 6.31
CA VAL A 413 0.30 -13.68 5.01
C VAL A 413 -0.92 -12.79 4.84
N VAL A 414 -0.85 -11.87 3.89
CA VAL A 414 -1.91 -10.90 3.60
C VAL A 414 -2.94 -11.50 2.64
N THR A 415 -4.23 -11.34 2.94
CA THR A 415 -5.32 -11.95 2.17
C THR A 415 -6.13 -10.89 1.42
N TYR A 416 -6.15 -11.01 0.09
CA TYR A 416 -7.03 -10.26 -0.81
C TYR A 416 -8.20 -11.13 -1.24
N THR A 417 -9.41 -10.57 -1.26
CA THR A 417 -10.60 -11.31 -1.68
C THR A 417 -11.29 -10.64 -2.86
N ILE A 418 -11.78 -11.44 -3.80
CA ILE A 418 -12.51 -10.98 -4.98
C ILE A 418 -13.86 -11.70 -5.03
N GLY A 419 -14.94 -10.91 -4.86
CA GLY A 419 -16.31 -11.35 -5.07
C GLY A 419 -16.66 -11.26 -6.55
N PHE A 420 -16.86 -12.40 -7.21
CA PHE A 420 -17.20 -12.44 -8.64
C PHE A 420 -18.71 -12.59 -8.84
N PHE A 421 -19.38 -11.58 -9.41
CA PHE A 421 -20.84 -11.49 -9.55
C PHE A 421 -21.66 -11.57 -8.24
N SER A 422 -21.03 -11.62 -7.08
CA SER A 422 -21.69 -11.62 -5.77
C SER A 422 -20.93 -10.72 -4.81
N ASN A 423 -21.69 -9.94 -4.02
CA ASN A 423 -21.12 -9.10 -2.98
C ASN A 423 -21.35 -9.76 -1.61
N GLN A 424 -20.29 -10.19 -0.95
CA GLN A 424 -20.37 -11.01 0.27
C GLN A 424 -19.67 -10.31 1.44
N THR A 425 -20.40 -10.13 2.56
CA THR A 425 -19.84 -9.52 3.78
C THR A 425 -18.68 -10.35 4.33
N LEU A 426 -18.79 -11.68 4.27
CA LEU A 426 -17.74 -12.58 4.76
C LEU A 426 -16.39 -12.36 4.04
N LEU A 427 -16.40 -12.23 2.71
CA LEU A 427 -15.17 -11.96 1.95
C LEU A 427 -14.60 -10.57 2.25
N SER A 428 -15.48 -9.58 2.47
CA SER A 428 -15.07 -8.24 2.89
C SER A 428 -14.39 -8.27 4.26
N ASN A 429 -14.96 -8.99 5.23
CA ASN A 429 -14.38 -9.17 6.55
C ASN A 429 -13.05 -9.93 6.47
N ALA A 430 -12.98 -11.01 5.69
CA ALA A 430 -11.77 -11.81 5.54
C ALA A 430 -10.61 -11.04 4.91
N ALA A 431 -10.88 -10.18 3.92
CA ALA A 431 -9.84 -9.30 3.39
C ALA A 431 -9.39 -8.25 4.41
N THR A 432 -10.35 -7.63 5.11
CA THR A 432 -10.06 -6.56 6.09
C THR A 432 -9.24 -7.10 7.26
N LYS A 433 -9.73 -8.15 7.92
CA LYS A 433 -9.02 -8.84 9.02
C LYS A 433 -7.70 -9.46 8.54
N GLY A 434 -7.66 -9.96 7.30
CA GLY A 434 -6.46 -10.51 6.66
C GLY A 434 -5.45 -9.48 6.15
N GLY A 435 -5.62 -8.19 6.47
CA GLY A 435 -4.68 -7.11 6.12
C GLY A 435 -4.67 -6.67 4.65
N GLY A 436 -5.59 -7.18 3.82
CA GLY A 436 -5.73 -6.88 2.41
C GLY A 436 -6.97 -6.05 2.09
N GLN A 437 -7.44 -6.13 0.85
CA GLN A 437 -8.61 -5.40 0.35
C GLN A 437 -9.59 -6.32 -0.38
N TYR A 438 -10.87 -5.94 -0.35
CA TYR A 438 -11.94 -6.64 -1.04
C TYR A 438 -12.32 -5.94 -2.34
N TYR A 439 -12.44 -6.71 -3.42
CA TYR A 439 -12.83 -6.22 -4.74
C TYR A 439 -14.08 -6.93 -5.25
N LEU A 440 -14.99 -6.16 -5.85
CA LEU A 440 -16.17 -6.67 -6.53
C LEU A 440 -15.95 -6.59 -8.05
N ALA A 441 -16.12 -7.71 -8.74
CA ALA A 441 -16.00 -7.78 -10.19
C ALA A 441 -17.14 -8.59 -10.82
N ASP A 442 -17.61 -8.18 -11.99
CA ASP A 442 -18.72 -8.84 -12.70
C ASP A 442 -18.43 -9.03 -14.20
N ASN A 443 -17.20 -8.77 -14.64
CA ASN A 443 -16.79 -8.94 -16.02
C ASN A 443 -15.25 -9.02 -16.13
N PHE A 444 -14.76 -9.29 -17.34
CA PHE A 444 -13.33 -9.40 -17.63
C PHE A 444 -12.54 -8.15 -17.26
N ALA A 445 -13.06 -6.96 -17.60
CA ALA A 445 -12.37 -5.70 -17.38
C ALA A 445 -12.29 -5.34 -15.88
N ALA A 446 -13.41 -5.43 -15.16
CA ALA A 446 -13.46 -5.19 -13.72
C ALA A 446 -12.57 -6.17 -12.94
N LEU A 447 -12.56 -7.45 -13.34
CA LEU A 447 -11.70 -8.46 -12.73
C LEU A 447 -10.22 -8.19 -13.03
N SER A 448 -9.89 -7.77 -14.27
CA SER A 448 -8.51 -7.40 -14.65
C SER A 448 -8.01 -6.19 -13.87
N ASP A 449 -8.87 -5.18 -13.63
CA ASP A 449 -8.53 -4.01 -12.80
C ASP A 449 -8.32 -4.40 -11.33
N ALA A 450 -9.16 -5.29 -10.78
CA ALA A 450 -8.99 -5.78 -9.41
C ALA A 450 -7.63 -6.48 -9.23
N PHE A 451 -7.28 -7.41 -10.12
CA PHE A 451 -5.97 -8.07 -10.09
C PHE A 451 -4.80 -7.08 -10.28
N SER A 452 -4.95 -6.11 -11.19
CA SER A 452 -3.90 -5.10 -11.45
C SER A 452 -3.64 -4.24 -10.22
N GLN A 453 -4.70 -3.86 -9.50
CA GLN A 453 -4.62 -3.14 -8.21
C GLN A 453 -3.93 -3.99 -7.14
N ILE A 454 -4.36 -5.24 -6.96
CA ILE A 454 -3.77 -6.16 -5.99
C ILE A 454 -2.26 -6.30 -6.20
N ILE A 455 -1.81 -6.54 -7.44
CA ILE A 455 -0.36 -6.66 -7.70
C ILE A 455 0.39 -5.35 -7.48
N THR A 456 -0.24 -4.21 -7.77
CA THR A 456 0.36 -2.90 -7.49
C THR A 456 0.56 -2.70 -5.99
N GLU A 457 -0.39 -3.10 -5.16
CA GLU A 457 -0.29 -3.04 -3.70
C GLU A 457 0.71 -4.05 -3.15
N ILE A 458 0.74 -5.28 -3.67
CA ILE A 458 1.74 -6.32 -3.34
C ILE A 458 3.17 -5.81 -3.56
N GLN A 459 3.35 -4.96 -4.57
CA GLN A 459 4.65 -4.36 -4.90
C GLN A 459 4.93 -3.05 -4.13
N ALA A 460 3.97 -2.51 -3.36
CA ALA A 460 4.15 -1.32 -2.53
C ALA A 460 4.64 -1.69 -1.12
N VAL A 461 5.50 -0.88 -0.49
CA VAL A 461 6.13 -1.23 0.81
C VAL A 461 6.28 0.01 1.73
N ASN A 462 6.26 -0.20 3.05
CA ASN A 462 6.42 0.80 4.13
C ASN A 462 7.72 1.63 3.98
N THR A 463 7.73 2.94 4.28
CA THR A 463 8.92 3.81 4.08
C THR A 463 9.19 4.75 5.26
N THR A 464 10.46 5.09 5.50
CA THR A 464 10.88 6.13 6.48
C THR A 464 11.90 7.06 5.80
N PHE A 465 11.59 8.35 5.64
CA PHE A 465 12.48 9.28 4.89
C PHE A 465 12.55 10.71 5.43
N THR A 466 11.99 11.00 6.60
CA THR A 466 12.19 12.32 7.22
C THR A 466 13.49 12.33 8.01
N ALA A 467 14.20 13.46 7.95
CA ALA A 467 15.39 13.64 8.79
C ALA A 467 14.98 13.64 10.26
N PRO A 468 15.64 12.87 11.14
CA PRO A 468 15.31 12.86 12.55
C PRO A 468 15.45 14.27 13.14
N ALA A 469 14.54 14.64 14.02
CA ALA A 469 14.69 15.85 14.81
C ALA A 469 15.56 15.54 16.02
N VAL A 470 16.60 16.35 16.21
CA VAL A 470 17.48 16.30 17.38
C VAL A 470 17.38 17.64 18.07
N SER A 471 17.08 17.64 19.37
CA SER A 471 17.05 18.87 20.13
C SER A 471 18.47 19.28 20.54
N VAL A 472 18.85 20.50 20.20
CA VAL A 472 20.03 21.14 20.82
C VAL A 472 19.68 21.51 22.24
N ASN A 473 20.53 21.20 23.21
CA ASN A 473 20.25 21.56 24.59
C ASN A 473 20.19 23.11 24.72
N ALA A 474 19.00 23.64 25.02
CA ALA A 474 18.75 25.07 25.11
C ALA A 474 19.48 25.74 26.30
N PHE A 475 19.79 24.97 27.35
CA PHE A 475 20.51 25.41 28.54
C PHE A 475 22.03 25.22 28.40
N ASN A 476 22.47 24.25 27.59
CA ASN A 476 23.87 24.02 27.23
C ASN A 476 24.07 23.82 25.71
N ARG A 477 24.36 24.92 25.00
CA ARG A 477 24.50 24.93 23.53
C ARG A 477 25.74 24.20 22.98
N VAL A 478 26.55 23.56 23.82
CA VAL A 478 27.73 22.77 23.42
C VAL A 478 27.40 21.29 23.25
N THR A 479 26.26 20.83 23.77
CA THR A 479 25.84 19.42 23.75
C THR A 479 24.45 19.28 23.13
N ASN A 480 24.22 18.24 22.34
CA ASN A 480 22.87 17.84 21.94
C ASN A 480 22.24 17.00 23.06
N ARG A 481 20.91 16.93 23.10
CA ARG A 481 20.24 15.94 23.93
C ARG A 481 20.27 14.57 23.25
N LYS A 482 20.01 13.51 24.03
CA LYS A 482 20.01 12.12 23.54
C LYS A 482 18.75 11.79 22.75
N GLU A 483 17.64 12.51 22.95
CA GLU A 483 16.38 12.17 22.31
C GLU A 483 16.41 12.43 20.79
N LEU A 484 16.00 11.42 20.03
CA LEU A 484 15.82 11.45 18.58
C LEU A 484 14.35 11.21 18.26
N PHE A 485 13.78 12.03 17.38
CA PHE A 485 12.39 11.86 16.95
C PHE A 485 12.34 11.56 15.45
N PHE A 486 11.72 10.43 15.12
CA PHE A 486 11.56 9.95 13.76
C PHE A 486 10.10 9.99 13.38
N THR A 487 9.80 10.50 12.20
CA THR A 487 8.45 10.41 11.64
C THR A 487 8.40 9.27 10.62
N LEU A 488 7.33 8.49 10.71
CA LEU A 488 7.12 7.29 9.90
C LEU A 488 5.85 7.47 9.09
N PHE A 489 5.80 6.87 7.91
CA PHE A 489 4.57 6.82 7.13
C PHE A 489 4.52 5.59 6.21
N LYS A 490 3.32 5.09 5.98
CA LYS A 490 3.06 3.96 5.07
C LYS A 490 2.35 4.45 3.82
N PRO A 491 3.03 4.50 2.65
CA PRO A 491 2.41 4.88 1.39
C PRO A 491 1.19 4.01 1.06
N ASN A 492 0.12 4.64 0.57
CA ASN A 492 -1.11 3.96 0.15
C ASN A 492 -1.68 4.62 -1.14
N SER A 493 -2.58 3.94 -1.85
CA SER A 493 -3.33 4.47 -2.99
C SER A 493 -4.48 5.43 -2.58
N SER A 494 -4.78 5.50 -1.28
CA SER A 494 -5.74 6.41 -0.65
C SER A 494 -5.20 7.85 -0.44
N PRO A 495 -6.09 8.88 -0.36
CA PRO A 495 -5.75 10.28 -0.14
C PRO A 495 -4.88 10.56 1.09
N ILE A 496 -5.16 9.88 2.20
CA ILE A 496 -4.46 9.98 3.48
C ILE A 496 -3.67 8.68 3.69
N TRP A 497 -2.40 8.83 4.04
CA TRP A 497 -1.54 7.70 4.38
C TRP A 497 -1.40 7.61 5.90
N THR A 498 -1.17 6.41 6.41
CA THR A 498 -0.91 6.20 7.83
C THR A 498 0.45 6.79 8.19
N GLY A 499 0.52 7.54 9.28
CA GLY A 499 1.73 8.16 9.79
C GLY A 499 1.92 7.95 11.29
N ASN A 500 3.15 8.16 11.76
CA ASN A 500 3.50 8.07 13.18
C ASN A 500 4.72 8.94 13.54
N LEU A 501 4.94 9.14 14.84
CA LEU A 501 6.09 9.80 15.43
C LEU A 501 6.65 8.89 16.54
N LYS A 502 7.86 8.39 16.35
CA LYS A 502 8.55 7.52 17.32
C LYS A 502 9.75 8.24 17.93
N ARG A 503 9.98 8.00 19.22
CA ARG A 503 11.15 8.52 19.94
C ARG A 503 12.14 7.39 20.20
N TYR A 504 13.41 7.69 20.03
CA TYR A 504 14.56 6.84 20.36
C TYR A 504 15.64 7.67 21.06
N GLU A 505 16.69 7.03 21.55
CA GLU A 505 17.84 7.72 22.14
C GLU A 505 19.12 7.44 21.37
N LEU A 506 20.01 8.44 21.30
CA LEU A 506 21.36 8.29 20.78
C LEU A 506 22.32 8.11 21.94
N ASP A 507 22.89 6.92 22.10
CA ASP A 507 23.84 6.62 23.18
C ASP A 507 24.87 5.57 22.77
N PHE A 508 25.91 5.43 23.58
CA PHE A 508 26.89 4.34 23.43
C PHE A 508 26.33 3.03 23.95
N LEU A 509 26.63 1.92 23.27
CA LEU A 509 26.45 0.60 23.86
C LEU A 509 27.46 0.42 24.98
N LEU A 510 26.99 0.00 26.14
CA LEU A 510 27.83 -0.21 27.32
C LEU A 510 27.99 -1.70 27.61
N ASP A 511 29.20 -2.09 28.02
CA ASP A 511 29.49 -3.44 28.48
C ASP A 511 28.92 -3.68 29.90
N GLY A 512 29.11 -4.90 30.44
CA GLY A 512 28.69 -5.23 31.80
C GLY A 512 29.42 -4.45 32.92
N SER A 513 30.43 -3.66 32.57
CA SER A 513 31.23 -2.81 33.43
C SER A 513 30.79 -1.33 33.37
N GLY A 514 29.96 -0.97 32.38
CA GLY A 514 29.49 0.39 32.12
C GLY A 514 30.40 1.21 31.20
N ASP A 515 31.35 0.57 30.52
CA ASP A 515 32.27 1.19 29.57
C ASP A 515 31.76 0.98 28.12
N PRO A 516 32.02 1.91 27.18
CA PRO A 516 31.63 1.73 25.78
C PRO A 516 32.18 0.44 25.18
N VAL A 517 31.36 -0.26 24.41
CA VAL A 517 31.74 -1.52 23.74
C VAL A 517 32.69 -1.22 22.57
N ASP A 518 33.71 -2.05 22.42
CA ASP A 518 34.53 -2.18 21.19
C ASP A 518 34.18 -3.54 20.57
N SER A 519 33.27 -3.52 19.60
CA SER A 519 32.72 -4.75 19.00
C SER A 519 33.66 -5.41 17.99
N ASP A 520 34.56 -4.67 17.37
CA ASP A 520 35.47 -5.18 16.32
C ASP A 520 36.90 -5.47 16.81
N GLY A 521 37.20 -5.07 18.05
CA GLY A 521 38.46 -5.32 18.74
C GLY A 521 39.64 -4.54 18.15
N ASP A 522 39.38 -3.44 17.44
CA ASP A 522 40.40 -2.61 16.84
C ASP A 522 41.07 -1.63 17.83
N GLY A 523 40.50 -1.53 19.05
CA GLY A 523 40.98 -0.68 20.13
C GLY A 523 40.38 0.72 20.14
N GLU A 524 39.42 1.01 19.27
CA GLU A 524 38.57 2.20 19.29
C GLU A 524 37.15 1.81 19.79
N GLU A 525 36.51 2.71 20.54
CA GLU A 525 35.15 2.49 21.04
C GLU A 525 34.13 2.63 19.90
N ASP A 526 33.08 1.81 19.90
CA ASP A 526 32.01 1.88 18.91
C ASP A 526 31.35 3.28 18.94
N PRO A 527 30.99 3.85 17.78
CA PRO A 527 30.27 5.11 17.73
C PRO A 527 28.88 4.99 18.37
N PRO A 528 28.29 6.10 18.86
CA PRO A 528 26.96 6.06 19.47
C PRO A 528 25.92 5.57 18.46
N GLN A 529 25.04 4.69 18.92
CA GLN A 529 24.00 4.04 18.14
C GLN A 529 22.61 4.52 18.58
N VAL A 530 21.62 4.32 17.70
CA VAL A 530 20.22 4.58 18.04
C VAL A 530 19.72 3.41 18.89
N LEU A 531 19.37 3.69 20.14
CA LEU A 531 18.88 2.73 21.10
C LEU A 531 17.37 2.86 21.30
N ASP A 532 16.75 1.70 21.52
CA ASP A 532 15.33 1.55 21.85
C ASP A 532 15.09 1.80 23.35
N GLN A 533 13.83 1.74 23.80
CA GLN A 533 13.46 1.96 25.21
C GLN A 533 14.17 0.97 26.18
N ASN A 534 14.60 -0.19 25.68
CA ASN A 534 15.28 -1.22 26.47
C ASN A 534 16.81 -1.06 26.46
N GLY A 535 17.35 -0.05 25.77
CA GLY A 535 18.80 0.16 25.64
C GLY A 535 19.45 -0.79 24.62
N THR A 536 18.67 -1.39 23.73
CA THR A 536 19.16 -2.26 22.65
C THR A 536 19.22 -1.50 21.32
N VAL A 537 20.06 -1.97 20.39
CA VAL A 537 20.21 -1.31 19.09
C VAL A 537 18.90 -1.37 18.32
N ALA A 538 18.36 -0.21 17.99
CA ALA A 538 17.05 -0.10 17.35
C ALA A 538 17.11 -0.22 15.83
N VAL A 539 18.29 -0.19 15.21
CA VAL A 539 18.45 -0.17 13.75
C VAL A 539 19.08 -1.48 13.28
N ASP A 540 18.44 -2.14 12.32
CA ASP A 540 18.97 -3.33 11.69
C ASP A 540 20.17 -2.94 10.78
N PRO A 541 21.37 -3.50 11.02
CA PRO A 541 22.57 -3.16 10.26
C PRO A 541 22.53 -3.61 8.79
N GLN A 542 21.65 -4.56 8.42
CA GLN A 542 21.51 -5.03 7.03
C GLN A 542 20.57 -4.12 6.23
N THR A 543 19.47 -3.69 6.83
CA THR A 543 18.40 -2.96 6.12
C THR A 543 18.47 -1.45 6.33
N GLY A 544 19.08 -0.99 7.42
CA GLY A 544 19.11 0.41 7.83
C GLY A 544 17.76 0.96 8.32
N PHE A 545 16.75 0.10 8.44
CA PHE A 545 15.45 0.41 9.05
C PHE A 545 15.45 0.05 10.54
N PHE A 546 14.37 0.41 11.24
CA PHE A 546 14.19 -0.03 12.62
C PHE A 546 14.07 -1.56 12.67
N ASP A 547 14.77 -2.18 13.60
CA ASP A 547 14.69 -3.62 13.83
C ASP A 547 13.28 -3.97 14.29
N ILE A 548 12.69 -5.05 13.76
CA ILE A 548 11.34 -5.50 14.11
C ILE A 548 11.18 -5.82 15.59
N SER A 549 12.28 -6.17 16.28
CA SER A 549 12.32 -6.43 17.72
C SER A 549 12.54 -5.18 18.57
N SER A 550 12.76 -4.00 17.96
CA SER A 550 12.96 -2.75 18.68
C SER A 550 11.66 -2.21 19.28
N THR A 551 11.75 -1.63 20.47
CA THR A 551 10.63 -0.92 21.11
C THR A 551 10.93 0.58 21.18
N SER A 552 10.20 1.40 20.43
CA SER A 552 10.32 2.86 20.56
C SER A 552 9.84 3.36 21.92
N TYR A 553 10.33 4.52 22.34
CA TYR A 553 9.79 5.20 23.51
C TYR A 553 8.34 5.60 23.22
N TRP A 554 7.54 5.60 24.29
CA TRP A 554 6.08 5.82 24.27
C TRP A 554 5.24 4.63 23.79
N THR A 555 5.88 3.51 23.43
CA THR A 555 5.17 2.28 23.07
C THR A 555 4.47 1.69 24.29
N GLN A 556 3.16 1.49 24.18
CA GLN A 556 2.37 0.76 25.18
C GLN A 556 2.72 -0.72 25.15
N SER A 557 2.52 -1.44 26.26
CA SER A 557 2.84 -2.87 26.33
C SER A 557 2.07 -3.72 25.31
N ALA A 558 0.88 -3.30 24.90
CA ALA A 558 0.08 -3.99 23.87
C ALA A 558 0.68 -3.85 22.45
N ASP A 559 1.45 -2.79 22.20
CA ASP A 559 2.03 -2.49 20.89
C ASP A 559 3.53 -2.88 20.80
N SER A 560 4.09 -3.49 21.85
CA SER A 560 5.52 -3.81 21.94
C SER A 560 5.83 -5.25 21.50
N PRO A 561 6.88 -5.48 20.68
CA PRO A 561 7.73 -4.50 20.02
C PRO A 561 7.04 -3.85 18.81
N ASP A 562 7.20 -2.54 18.64
CA ASP A 562 6.56 -1.78 17.57
C ASP A 562 7.42 -1.61 16.31
N GLY A 563 8.73 -1.88 16.40
CA GLY A 563 9.64 -2.03 15.26
C GLY A 563 9.54 -0.95 14.17
N ASP A 564 9.59 -1.38 12.91
CA ASP A 564 9.40 -0.54 11.72
C ASP A 564 7.92 -0.31 11.35
N GLU A 565 6.98 -0.91 12.08
CA GLU A 565 5.55 -0.76 11.81
C GLU A 565 5.08 0.64 12.19
N THR A 566 4.47 1.32 11.21
CA THR A 566 4.00 2.70 11.37
C THR A 566 2.73 2.76 12.21
N SER A 567 1.85 1.76 12.12
CA SER A 567 0.58 1.74 12.84
C SER A 567 0.69 1.39 14.32
N LEU A 568 1.87 0.99 14.81
CA LEU A 568 2.09 0.58 16.19
C LEU A 568 3.07 1.52 16.91
N GLY A 569 2.93 1.60 18.23
CA GLY A 569 3.78 2.40 19.11
C GLY A 569 3.77 3.90 18.82
N GLY A 570 4.72 4.62 19.42
CA GLY A 570 4.89 6.06 19.21
C GLY A 570 3.69 6.93 19.64
N ALA A 571 3.70 8.19 19.20
CA ALA A 571 2.72 9.19 19.64
C ALA A 571 1.30 8.97 19.09
N ALA A 572 1.16 8.32 17.92
CA ALA A 572 -0.17 8.09 17.32
C ALA A 572 -1.06 7.22 18.23
N ARG A 573 -0.46 6.30 18.98
CA ARG A 573 -1.13 5.38 19.90
C ARG A 573 -1.47 6.00 21.26
N LEU A 574 -1.03 7.24 21.51
CA LEU A 574 -1.31 7.99 22.73
C LEU A 574 -2.41 9.05 22.56
N PHE A 575 -3.14 9.04 21.44
CA PHE A 575 -4.30 9.92 21.29
C PHE A 575 -5.43 9.54 22.27
N GLY A 576 -5.87 10.51 23.06
CA GLY A 576 -6.83 10.30 24.16
C GLY A 576 -6.18 9.97 25.51
N ALA A 577 -4.85 9.81 25.54
CA ALA A 577 -4.09 9.60 26.77
C ALA A 577 -3.94 10.90 27.58
N THR A 578 -3.57 10.76 28.85
CA THR A 578 -3.25 11.90 29.73
C THR A 578 -1.93 11.69 30.46
N PRO A 579 -1.25 12.77 30.89
CA PRO A 579 -0.06 12.64 31.72
C PRO A 579 -0.33 11.78 32.96
N GLY A 580 0.41 10.68 33.10
CA GLY A 580 0.24 9.70 34.18
C GLY A 580 -0.78 8.59 33.94
N ASN A 581 -1.52 8.62 32.83
CA ASN A 581 -2.35 7.50 32.35
C ASN A 581 -2.27 7.38 30.82
N LEU A 582 -1.21 6.71 30.38
CA LEU A 582 -0.89 6.55 28.96
C LEU A 582 -1.76 5.53 28.23
N THR A 583 -2.56 4.74 28.94
CA THR A 583 -3.46 3.72 28.36
C THR A 583 -4.90 4.22 28.22
N ALA A 584 -5.17 5.50 28.50
CA ALA A 584 -6.49 6.08 28.29
C ALA A 584 -6.72 6.35 26.81
N GLU A 585 -7.90 5.98 26.31
CA GLU A 585 -8.32 6.17 24.92
C GLU A 585 -9.59 7.03 24.88
N ASP A 586 -9.66 8.07 25.72
CA ASP A 586 -10.84 8.92 25.81
C ASP A 586 -10.69 10.14 24.89
N PRO A 587 -11.52 10.28 23.84
CA PRO A 587 -11.44 11.40 22.91
C PRO A 587 -11.73 12.75 23.59
N ALA A 588 -12.38 12.76 24.76
CA ALA A 588 -12.59 13.97 25.54
C ALA A 588 -11.30 14.59 26.10
N ASN A 589 -10.23 13.79 26.22
CA ASN A 589 -8.92 14.27 26.64
C ASN A 589 -8.17 15.02 25.52
N ARG A 590 -8.59 14.86 24.27
CA ARG A 590 -7.98 15.55 23.14
C ARG A 590 -8.45 16.99 23.06
N THR A 591 -7.51 17.89 22.82
CA THR A 591 -7.80 19.32 22.63
C THR A 591 -7.54 19.71 21.19
N VAL A 592 -8.60 19.69 20.37
CA VAL A 592 -8.52 20.05 18.94
C VAL A 592 -9.11 21.44 18.71
N TYR A 593 -8.32 22.31 18.07
CA TYR A 593 -8.69 23.68 17.73
C TYR A 593 -8.81 23.90 16.23
N THR A 594 -9.70 24.81 15.84
CA THR A 594 -9.78 25.41 14.51
C THR A 594 -10.15 26.88 14.62
N TYR A 595 -9.84 27.69 13.62
CA TYR A 595 -10.21 29.11 13.63
C TYR A 595 -11.56 29.34 12.97
N THR A 596 -12.59 29.64 13.76
CA THR A 596 -13.96 29.82 13.21
C THR A 596 -14.23 31.20 12.61
N GLY A 597 -13.23 32.10 12.59
CA GLY A 597 -13.38 33.46 12.10
C GLY A 597 -13.93 34.47 13.12
N VAL A 598 -14.26 34.02 14.33
CA VAL A 598 -14.93 34.85 15.36
C VAL A 598 -13.96 35.35 16.43
N LYS A 599 -13.16 34.45 17.01
CA LYS A 599 -12.25 34.74 18.13
C LYS A 599 -10.80 34.55 17.72
N THR A 600 -9.99 35.59 17.89
CA THR A 600 -8.57 35.58 17.50
C THR A 600 -7.66 34.83 18.47
N ASP A 601 -8.10 34.66 19.73
CA ASP A 601 -7.42 33.79 20.69
C ASP A 601 -7.84 32.34 20.42
N LEU A 602 -6.86 31.49 20.09
CA LEU A 602 -7.11 30.10 19.71
C LEU A 602 -7.70 29.29 20.86
N SER A 603 -7.39 29.64 22.11
CA SER A 603 -7.80 28.88 23.30
C SER A 603 -9.28 29.07 23.67
N GLU A 604 -9.98 29.99 23.01
CA GLU A 604 -11.40 30.28 23.28
C GLU A 604 -12.33 29.12 22.87
N PRO A 605 -13.44 28.88 23.61
CA PRO A 605 -14.33 27.75 23.36
C PRO A 605 -14.93 27.71 21.95
N GLU A 606 -15.14 28.85 21.29
CA GLU A 606 -15.67 28.93 19.93
C GLU A 606 -14.71 28.38 18.87
N ASN A 607 -13.44 28.17 19.21
CA ASN A 607 -12.43 27.58 18.33
C ASN A 607 -12.23 26.08 18.60
N LEU A 608 -12.89 25.50 19.61
CA LEU A 608 -12.77 24.07 19.91
C LEU A 608 -13.61 23.22 18.94
N VAL A 609 -13.00 22.15 18.44
CA VAL A 609 -13.64 21.04 17.74
C VAL A 609 -13.88 19.96 18.77
N ARG A 610 -15.15 19.69 19.09
CA ARG A 610 -15.55 18.80 20.19
C ARG A 610 -16.49 17.71 19.69
N PRO A 611 -16.35 16.49 20.22
CA PRO A 611 -17.26 15.41 19.89
C PRO A 611 -18.64 15.67 20.49
N ASN A 612 -19.63 14.91 20.06
CA ASN A 612 -20.99 15.04 20.54
C ASN A 612 -21.11 14.76 22.06
N THR A 613 -22.18 15.28 22.68
CA THR A 613 -22.40 15.17 24.13
C THR A 613 -22.59 13.75 24.64
N THR A 614 -22.93 12.79 23.77
CA THR A 614 -23.06 11.37 24.16
C THR A 614 -21.69 10.75 24.41
N ILE A 615 -20.66 11.21 23.69
CA ILE A 615 -19.28 10.70 23.79
C ILE A 615 -18.57 11.30 25.00
N CYS A 616 -18.57 12.62 25.14
CA CYS A 616 -17.77 13.28 26.17
C CYS A 616 -18.59 13.90 27.33
N GLY A 617 -19.89 13.59 27.39
CA GLY A 617 -20.82 13.94 28.47
C GLY A 617 -21.23 15.42 28.55
N SER A 618 -20.29 16.36 28.46
CA SER A 618 -20.50 17.80 28.75
C SER A 618 -19.85 18.76 27.75
N CYS A 619 -19.25 18.27 26.67
CA CYS A 619 -18.76 19.13 25.60
C CYS A 619 -19.94 19.54 24.72
N GLY A 620 -20.43 20.75 24.90
CA GLY A 620 -21.47 21.29 24.01
C GLY A 620 -21.05 21.29 22.53
N THR A 621 -22.01 21.33 21.62
CA THR A 621 -21.76 21.40 20.18
C THR A 621 -21.32 22.81 19.76
N ASN A 622 -20.32 22.88 18.86
CA ASN A 622 -19.89 24.16 18.29
C ASN A 622 -20.74 24.51 17.06
N ALA A 623 -21.74 25.37 17.24
CA ALA A 623 -22.68 25.77 16.18
C ALA A 623 -22.01 26.49 14.98
N LEU A 624 -20.75 26.91 15.11
CA LEU A 624 -19.99 27.55 14.02
C LEU A 624 -19.43 26.51 13.02
N LEU A 625 -19.34 25.24 13.40
CA LEU A 625 -18.93 24.14 12.51
C LEU A 625 -20.13 23.70 11.65
N THR A 626 -20.28 24.31 10.48
CA THR A 626 -21.41 24.05 9.57
C THR A 626 -21.06 23.06 8.46
N THR A 627 -22.08 22.58 7.74
CA THR A 627 -21.88 21.72 6.56
C THR A 627 -21.01 22.36 5.48
N VAL A 628 -21.06 23.70 5.33
CA VAL A 628 -20.20 24.43 4.39
C VAL A 628 -18.76 24.50 4.89
N PHE A 629 -18.57 24.59 6.21
CA PHE A 629 -17.25 24.62 6.84
C PHE A 629 -16.51 23.26 6.73
N MET A 630 -17.26 22.16 6.60
CA MET A 630 -16.75 20.78 6.54
C MET A 630 -16.87 20.11 5.16
N ASP A 631 -17.35 20.84 4.14
CA ASP A 631 -17.72 20.34 2.79
C ASP A 631 -18.67 19.13 2.78
N SER A 632 -19.73 19.21 3.59
CA SER A 632 -20.78 18.19 3.71
C SER A 632 -21.95 18.41 2.73
N THR A 633 -21.76 19.04 1.57
CA THR A 633 -22.88 19.55 0.73
C THR A 633 -23.63 18.50 -0.10
N SER A 634 -23.48 17.18 0.11
CA SER A 634 -24.25 16.20 -0.68
C SER A 634 -25.69 16.03 -0.20
N THR A 635 -26.63 16.32 -1.08
CA THR A 635 -28.08 16.13 -0.95
C THR A 635 -28.54 14.68 -1.21
N THR A 636 -27.65 13.69 -1.17
CA THR A 636 -27.98 12.27 -1.39
C THR A 636 -28.01 11.53 -0.06
N THR A 637 -29.21 11.37 0.50
CA THR A 637 -29.50 10.58 1.70
C THR A 637 -29.52 9.09 1.38
N THR A 638 -28.35 8.50 1.11
CA THR A 638 -28.15 7.05 1.24
C THR A 638 -27.47 6.77 2.58
N ALA A 639 -27.75 5.62 3.20
CA ALA A 639 -27.27 5.22 4.53
C ALA A 639 -25.73 5.04 4.67
N THR A 640 -24.96 5.50 3.68
CA THR A 640 -23.52 5.29 3.50
C THR A 640 -22.72 6.60 3.41
N SER A 641 -23.33 7.77 3.65
CA SER A 641 -22.61 9.06 3.69
C SER A 641 -22.54 9.61 5.11
N PRO A 642 -21.37 10.10 5.58
CA PRO A 642 -21.22 10.61 6.93
C PRO A 642 -22.08 11.86 7.16
N SER A 643 -22.67 11.95 8.36
CA SER A 643 -23.34 13.15 8.82
C SER A 643 -22.33 14.27 9.13
N LEU A 644 -22.80 15.51 9.27
CA LEU A 644 -21.94 16.61 9.74
C LEU A 644 -21.35 16.29 11.12
N GLN A 645 -22.14 15.67 12.01
CA GLN A 645 -21.67 15.32 13.34
C GLN A 645 -20.60 14.24 13.28
N ASP A 646 -20.73 13.26 12.38
CA ASP A 646 -19.75 12.20 12.17
C ASP A 646 -18.40 12.79 11.76
N LEU A 647 -18.41 13.77 10.84
CA LEU A 647 -17.19 14.48 10.43
C LEU A 647 -16.57 15.30 11.57
N ILE A 648 -17.39 15.91 12.43
CA ILE A 648 -16.92 16.66 13.61
C ILE A 648 -16.32 15.71 14.64
N ASP A 649 -17.00 14.60 14.94
CA ASP A 649 -16.55 13.58 15.90
C ASP A 649 -15.23 12.97 15.42
N TRP A 650 -15.11 12.64 14.14
CA TRP A 650 -13.86 12.13 13.55
C TRP A 650 -12.72 13.15 13.62
N ARG A 651 -12.99 14.43 13.31
CA ARG A 651 -11.97 15.51 13.43
C ARG A 651 -11.60 15.82 14.87
N ALA A 652 -12.53 15.63 15.82
CA ALA A 652 -12.25 15.71 17.24
C ALA A 652 -11.42 14.51 17.75
N GLY A 653 -11.28 13.46 16.92
CA GLY A 653 -10.43 12.31 17.20
C GLY A 653 -11.18 11.10 17.74
N VAL A 654 -12.48 10.98 17.51
CA VAL A 654 -13.29 9.79 17.86
C VAL A 654 -13.14 8.71 16.77
N ASP A 655 -13.03 7.45 17.18
CA ASP A 655 -12.99 6.30 16.27
C ASP A 655 -14.39 5.87 15.79
N ILE A 656 -15.10 6.75 15.09
CA ILE A 656 -16.46 6.44 14.64
C ILE A 656 -16.53 5.32 13.58
N ARG A 657 -15.41 4.97 12.95
CA ARG A 657 -15.33 3.95 11.90
C ARG A 657 -14.92 2.58 12.44
N ASP A 658 -14.61 2.48 13.73
CA ASP A 658 -14.07 1.25 14.32
C ASP A 658 -12.80 0.83 13.55
N ASP A 659 -11.85 1.77 13.41
CA ASP A 659 -10.62 1.60 12.62
C ASP A 659 -9.75 0.44 13.20
N ASN A 660 -9.94 0.06 14.48
CA ASN A 660 -9.31 -1.08 15.14
C ASN A 660 -10.18 -2.37 15.20
N ALA A 661 -11.42 -2.31 14.71
CA ALA A 661 -12.38 -3.42 14.65
C ALA A 661 -12.68 -4.10 16.00
N ASN A 662 -12.62 -3.36 17.12
CA ASN A 662 -12.94 -3.86 18.45
C ASN A 662 -14.44 -3.72 18.80
N GLY A 663 -15.22 -3.03 17.96
CA GLY A 663 -16.66 -2.80 18.13
C GLY A 663 -17.02 -1.63 19.05
N ASP A 664 -16.06 -0.81 19.48
CA ASP A 664 -16.26 0.41 20.27
C ASP A 664 -15.94 1.67 19.44
N ASN A 665 -17.02 2.30 18.97
CA ASN A 665 -16.93 3.49 18.12
C ASN A 665 -16.89 4.81 18.92
N THR A 666 -16.64 4.75 20.23
CA THR A 666 -16.73 5.90 21.15
C THR A 666 -15.40 6.34 21.74
N GLU A 667 -14.36 5.53 21.55
CA GLU A 667 -12.99 5.78 21.97
C GLU A 667 -12.23 6.73 21.03
N ALA A 668 -11.01 7.05 21.42
CA ALA A 668 -10.12 7.91 20.67
C ALA A 668 -9.47 7.13 19.52
N ARG A 669 -9.54 7.70 18.33
CA ARG A 669 -8.88 7.17 17.14
C ARG A 669 -7.37 7.26 17.30
N GLN A 670 -6.74 6.11 17.51
CA GLN A 670 -5.28 5.94 17.69
C GLN A 670 -4.52 5.87 16.35
N ALA A 671 -4.85 6.79 15.44
CA ALA A 671 -4.24 6.87 14.12
C ALA A 671 -3.95 8.33 13.74
N MET A 672 -2.80 8.54 13.11
CA MET A 672 -2.35 9.83 12.61
C MET A 672 -2.07 9.75 11.11
N ALA A 673 -2.22 10.86 10.40
CA ALA A 673 -1.88 10.95 8.99
C ALA A 673 -0.37 11.15 8.78
N ASP A 674 0.09 10.93 7.55
CA ASP A 674 1.50 10.98 7.20
C ASP A 674 2.12 12.40 7.30
N PRO A 675 3.23 12.55 8.02
CA PRO A 675 4.05 13.77 8.03
C PRO A 675 5.12 13.71 6.92
N LEU A 676 4.70 13.81 5.66
CA LEU A 676 5.54 13.50 4.49
C LEU A 676 6.75 14.43 4.31
N HIS A 677 6.55 15.75 4.28
CA HIS A 677 7.63 16.73 4.17
C HIS A 677 7.79 17.58 5.43
N THR A 678 7.20 17.14 6.53
CA THR A 678 7.31 17.78 7.82
C THR A 678 8.50 17.21 8.57
N LYS A 679 9.40 18.09 9.01
CA LYS A 679 10.39 17.76 10.03
C LYS A 679 9.85 18.18 11.39
N PRO A 680 9.87 17.29 12.42
CA PRO A 680 9.47 17.68 13.75
C PRO A 680 10.30 18.87 14.25
N LEU A 681 9.64 19.80 14.92
CA LEU A 681 10.26 21.00 15.45
C LEU A 681 10.09 21.04 16.96
N LEU A 682 11.21 21.07 17.68
CA LEU A 682 11.22 21.14 19.13
C LEU A 682 11.27 22.59 19.61
N VAL A 683 10.39 22.96 20.54
CA VAL A 683 10.36 24.28 21.17
C VAL A 683 10.47 24.11 22.67
N THR A 684 11.45 24.77 23.28
CA THR A 684 11.62 24.79 24.74
C THR A 684 10.94 26.03 25.31
N TYR A 685 9.87 25.85 26.09
CA TYR A 685 9.13 26.95 26.70
C TYR A 685 9.72 27.43 28.03
N GLY A 686 10.53 26.60 28.71
CA GLY A 686 11.24 26.99 29.93
C GLY A 686 11.68 25.81 30.80
N SER A 687 11.65 26.03 32.13
CA SER A 687 12.08 25.10 33.19
C SER A 687 13.61 25.02 33.41
N THR A 688 14.09 23.93 34.01
CA THR A 688 15.49 23.67 34.34
C THR A 688 16.10 22.66 33.37
N ASP A 689 17.43 22.62 33.25
CA ASP A 689 18.11 21.66 32.36
C ASP A 689 17.80 20.19 32.72
N ALA A 690 17.54 19.92 34.01
CA ALA A 690 17.19 18.60 34.52
C ALA A 690 15.75 18.16 34.20
N ASN A 691 14.85 19.09 33.88
CA ASN A 691 13.45 18.79 33.56
C ASN A 691 12.89 19.89 32.63
N PRO A 692 13.36 19.98 31.38
CA PRO A 692 12.97 21.04 30.46
C PRO A 692 11.51 20.86 30.03
N ASP A 693 10.80 21.97 29.80
CA ASP A 693 9.47 21.93 29.19
C ASP A 693 9.65 22.03 27.66
N ILE A 694 9.55 20.89 26.97
CA ILE A 694 9.78 20.78 25.53
C ILE A 694 8.51 20.25 24.86
N THR A 695 7.98 21.04 23.93
CA THR A 695 6.89 20.63 23.05
C THR A 695 7.43 20.39 21.64
N LEU A 696 7.06 19.26 21.06
CA LEU A 696 7.36 18.91 19.68
C LEU A 696 6.16 19.26 18.79
N PHE A 697 6.43 19.99 17.70
CA PHE A 697 5.43 20.37 16.70
C PHE A 697 5.63 19.59 15.41
N MET A 698 4.54 19.06 14.86
CA MET A 698 4.55 18.31 13.60
C MET A 698 3.23 18.49 12.83
N ALA A 699 3.33 18.86 11.56
CA ALA A 699 2.21 18.90 10.62
C ALA A 699 2.05 17.58 9.84
N THR A 700 0.81 17.25 9.50
CA THR A 700 0.42 16.03 8.79
C THR A 700 -0.50 16.33 7.60
N ASN A 701 -0.51 15.42 6.62
CA ASN A 701 -1.20 15.61 5.36
C ASN A 701 -2.73 15.53 5.41
N ASP A 702 -3.33 15.15 6.54
CA ASP A 702 -4.76 15.36 6.81
C ASP A 702 -5.10 16.82 7.17
N GLY A 703 -4.10 17.68 7.28
CA GLY A 703 -4.23 19.11 7.56
C GLY A 703 -4.07 19.48 9.03
N SER A 704 -3.59 18.57 9.85
CA SER A 704 -3.43 18.77 11.29
C SER A 704 -2.03 19.26 11.64
N LEU A 705 -1.92 20.16 12.61
CA LEU A 705 -0.67 20.53 13.29
C LEU A 705 -0.75 20.01 14.72
N HIS A 706 0.01 18.98 15.01
CA HIS A 706 0.11 18.34 16.32
C HIS A 706 1.16 19.02 17.17
N ALA A 707 0.86 19.18 18.46
CA ALA A 707 1.79 19.56 19.51
C ALA A 707 1.83 18.42 20.54
N MET A 708 3.00 17.80 20.71
CA MET A 708 3.21 16.67 21.61
C MET A 708 4.17 17.01 22.74
N ASP A 709 3.91 16.48 23.92
CA ASP A 709 4.87 16.49 25.03
C ASP A 709 5.98 15.48 24.75
N VAL A 710 7.23 15.89 24.92
CA VAL A 710 8.40 15.05 24.63
C VAL A 710 8.66 14.00 25.71
N ASP A 711 8.26 14.26 26.95
CA ASP A 711 8.55 13.36 28.06
C ASP A 711 7.70 12.10 27.97
N ASP A 712 6.40 12.25 27.72
CA ASP A 712 5.45 11.12 27.74
C ASP A 712 4.74 10.85 26.41
N GLY A 713 4.96 11.68 25.38
CA GLY A 713 4.39 11.50 24.04
C GLY A 713 2.91 11.88 23.92
N THR A 714 2.29 12.42 24.99
CA THR A 714 0.88 12.81 24.98
C THR A 714 0.64 14.06 24.13
N GLU A 715 -0.54 14.13 23.52
CA GLU A 715 -0.93 15.28 22.71
C GLU A 715 -1.33 16.46 23.61
N VAL A 716 -0.60 17.58 23.50
CA VAL A 716 -0.92 18.84 24.20
C VAL A 716 -2.12 19.50 23.54
N PHE A 717 -2.08 19.67 22.22
CA PHE A 717 -3.20 20.11 21.40
C PHE A 717 -2.96 19.81 19.92
N THR A 718 -4.03 19.86 19.14
CA THR A 718 -3.97 19.87 17.67
C THR A 718 -4.66 21.09 17.10
N PHE A 719 -4.09 21.67 16.06
CA PHE A 719 -4.69 22.77 15.31
C PHE A 719 -4.96 22.37 13.86
N ILE A 720 -6.20 22.59 13.40
CA ILE A 720 -6.61 22.34 12.02
C ILE A 720 -7.07 23.67 11.39
N PRO A 721 -6.36 24.18 10.36
CA PRO A 721 -6.77 25.39 9.67
C PRO A 721 -8.15 25.26 9.01
N PRO A 722 -8.92 26.35 8.88
CA PRO A 722 -10.26 26.31 8.29
C PRO A 722 -10.29 25.75 6.87
N GLU A 723 -9.25 26.02 6.08
CA GLU A 723 -9.10 25.51 4.71
C GLU A 723 -8.94 23.99 4.67
N GLN A 724 -8.38 23.39 5.73
CA GLN A 724 -8.24 21.94 5.86
C GLN A 724 -9.48 21.29 6.50
N MET A 725 -10.21 22.03 7.34
CA MET A 725 -11.54 21.62 7.81
C MET A 725 -12.51 21.41 6.64
N ALA A 726 -12.42 22.25 5.60
CA ALA A 726 -13.19 22.09 4.37
C ALA A 726 -12.83 20.82 3.56
N LYS A 727 -11.75 20.10 3.88
CA LYS A 727 -11.39 18.82 3.23
C LYS A 727 -11.73 17.60 4.09
N SER A 728 -12.46 17.78 5.20
CA SER A 728 -12.72 16.71 6.18
C SER A 728 -13.43 15.52 5.56
N ARG A 729 -14.37 15.74 4.63
CA ARG A 729 -15.04 14.63 3.94
C ARG A 729 -14.10 13.79 3.09
N THR A 730 -13.23 14.41 2.29
CA THR A 730 -12.25 13.66 1.47
C THR A 730 -11.30 12.85 2.36
N ALA A 731 -10.86 13.43 3.47
CA ALA A 731 -10.00 12.75 4.45
C ALA A 731 -10.74 11.63 5.19
N PHE A 732 -12.03 11.81 5.47
CA PHE A 732 -12.89 10.82 6.13
C PHE A 732 -13.24 9.65 5.23
N ASP A 733 -13.71 9.91 4.01
CA ASP A 733 -14.10 8.88 3.04
C ASP A 733 -12.86 8.07 2.60
N ASN A 734 -11.69 8.73 2.53
CA ASN A 734 -10.37 8.17 2.21
C ASN A 734 -10.36 7.15 1.04
N THR A 735 -11.23 7.36 0.05
CA THR A 735 -11.44 6.43 -1.07
C THR A 735 -10.26 6.44 -2.04
N VAL A 736 -9.92 5.27 -2.59
CA VAL A 736 -8.81 5.12 -3.55
C VAL A 736 -9.05 6.00 -4.78
N THR A 737 -8.24 7.05 -4.93
CA THR A 737 -8.33 7.99 -6.05
C THR A 737 -7.07 8.00 -6.91
N GLY A 738 -5.98 7.36 -6.45
CA GLY A 738 -4.69 7.38 -7.14
C GLY A 738 -3.97 8.73 -7.09
N SER A 739 -4.49 9.70 -6.32
CA SER A 739 -3.89 11.03 -6.13
C SER A 739 -3.78 11.31 -4.63
N LYS A 740 -2.59 11.70 -4.17
CA LYS A 740 -2.40 12.09 -2.76
C LYS A 740 -3.03 13.46 -2.50
N THR A 741 -3.71 13.60 -1.37
CA THR A 741 -4.15 14.91 -0.89
C THR A 741 -3.10 15.48 0.05
N TYR A 742 -2.65 16.71 -0.22
CA TYR A 742 -1.71 17.43 0.62
C TYR A 742 -2.46 18.39 1.54
N GLY A 743 -2.20 18.26 2.84
CA GLY A 743 -2.79 19.01 3.93
C GLY A 743 -1.90 20.17 4.36
N LEU A 744 -1.45 20.12 5.61
CA LEU A 744 -0.37 20.96 6.11
C LEU A 744 0.92 20.18 5.92
N ASP A 745 1.81 20.71 5.07
CA ASP A 745 3.01 20.01 4.66
C ASP A 745 4.19 20.98 4.49
N GLY A 746 5.39 20.53 4.84
CA GLY A 746 6.63 21.30 4.74
C GLY A 746 7.27 21.70 6.08
N SER A 747 8.33 22.50 5.99
CA SER A 747 9.14 22.87 7.17
C SER A 747 8.45 23.92 8.05
N LEU A 748 8.37 23.63 9.35
CA LEU A 748 7.92 24.58 10.37
C LEU A 748 9.04 25.55 10.75
N THR A 749 8.70 26.80 11.07
CA THR A 749 9.64 27.83 11.53
C THR A 749 9.12 28.47 12.81
N VAL A 750 9.93 28.49 13.87
CA VAL A 750 9.58 29.21 15.10
C VAL A 750 9.81 30.70 14.90
N PHE A 751 8.79 31.51 15.21
CA PHE A 751 8.93 32.95 15.33
C PHE A 751 8.87 33.35 16.81
N HIS A 752 10.02 33.67 17.40
CA HIS A 752 10.07 34.29 18.72
C HIS A 752 9.96 35.81 18.56
N ARG A 753 9.03 36.41 19.32
CA ARG A 753 8.87 37.86 19.38
C ARG A 753 9.67 38.48 20.52
#